data_AF-A0A6N2KU30-F1
#
_entry.id   AF-A0A6N2KU30-F1
#
_cell.length_a   1.000
_cell.length_b   1.000
_cell.length_c   1.000
_cell.angle_alpha   90.00
_cell.angle_beta   90.00
_cell.angle_gamma   90.00
#
_symmetry.space_group_name_H-M   'P 1'
#
loop_
_entity.id
_entity.type
_entity.pdbx_description
1 polymer ?
#
loop_
_entity_poly.entity_id
_entity_poly.type
_entity_poly.pdbx_seq_one_letter_code
_entity_poly.pdbx_strand_id
1 'polypeptide(L)'
;MGKNVVSDEEDEVEFEDEEREPADGGKINRHDDDDDDEDEEGQDEYEKDDFIVDDVEEEEADEEEEKEDSDEERHRKKKKKKKREAEDVLDEDDYELLRDNNVYHHRPKDSKKFKRLKKAQRDSDEDRYGFSDDEFDESGKGGRTAEEKLKRSLFGDDEGVPLEDMPEEEEQEEVEEDADIGDEDEMADFIVDEDDEDGTLVRRKKLKKKKSRQASGASSSALQEAQEIFGDVDELIQMRKQGLESSEWRERRLEDEFEPTVLSVKYMTEKDDQIRMIDIPERMQVSEESTGPPPLDDFSILEESNWLYSQFASGTVPLFAKNGLLINKDDVTRFLELHHIQKLDIPFIAMYRKEECLSLLKDPDQHVDNENSDDTDKTPTFKWHKVLWAIQDLDRKWLLLQKRKSALNSYYNKRFEEESRRIYDETRLNLNQQLFESILKSLKIAESEREVDDVDAKFNLHFPTGEAGVDEGQYKRPMRRSQYSICSKAGLWEVASKFGYSAEQLGMQLSLLKMEDELQDAKETPEEMASSFTCAMFESPQTVLKGARHMAAVEISCEPCVRRYVRFIFMDNAVVSTRPTADGNAAIDSFHQFAGVKWLCDKPINMFEDAQWLLIQKAEEEKFLQVTIKLPQKVMDQLIEDCNGRYLSVGVSKYAQLWNEQRSLILKDALFGFLLPSMEKEARSLLTSRAKNWLLWEYGKVLWNKVSVGPYQRKESDVSMDDEAAPRVMACCWGPGKPATTFVMLDSSGEVLDVLYTGSLTLRSQNVNDQQRKKNDQQRVLKFMTDHQPHVVVLGAAHLSCTKLKDDIYEIIFKMVEENPRDVGHEMDELSIVYGDESLPHLYENSRISSDQLPGQSGIVKRAVALGPLSAKSFGYGCNTMWSSQGDFILETKPSGELSYP
;
A
#
# COMPACT_ATOMS: atom_id res chain seq x y z
N MET A 1 -10.53 73.64 27.27
CA MET A 1 -9.14 73.66 26.77
C MET A 1 -8.30 74.32 27.86
N GLY A 2 -7.16 73.79 28.33
CA GLY A 2 -6.51 72.49 28.08
C GLY A 2 -6.01 71.85 29.39
N LYS A 3 -5.29 70.72 29.34
CA LYS A 3 -4.70 69.97 30.49
C LYS A 3 -3.21 69.68 30.17
N ASN A 4 -2.20 69.63 31.06
CA ASN A 4 -2.01 69.21 32.49
C ASN A 4 -1.95 67.67 32.68
N VAL A 5 -1.06 67.03 33.49
CA VAL A 5 0.17 67.41 34.30
C VAL A 5 0.88 66.08 34.74
N VAL A 6 2.20 65.83 34.54
CA VAL A 6 3.42 65.92 35.44
C VAL A 6 3.67 64.77 36.47
N SER A 7 4.98 64.46 36.72
CA SER A 7 5.66 63.53 37.71
C SER A 7 5.78 62.02 37.37
N ASP A 8 6.90 61.28 37.49
CA ASP A 8 8.34 61.48 37.92
C ASP A 8 8.74 60.99 39.35
N GLU A 9 10.05 60.67 39.57
CA GLU A 9 10.75 60.00 40.74
C GLU A 9 10.55 58.45 40.82
N GLU A 10 11.49 57.50 41.04
CA GLU A 10 12.84 57.33 41.68
C GLU A 10 12.86 56.90 43.19
N ASP A 11 13.31 55.66 43.50
CA ASP A 11 14.41 55.27 44.44
C ASP A 11 14.44 53.76 44.88
N GLU A 12 15.60 53.30 45.38
CA GLU A 12 15.87 51.92 45.89
C GLU A 12 15.79 51.80 47.44
N VAL A 13 15.46 50.61 47.99
CA VAL A 13 15.86 50.22 49.37
C VAL A 13 16.04 48.69 49.53
N GLU A 14 16.98 48.28 50.40
CA GLU A 14 17.37 46.91 50.79
C GLU A 14 16.91 46.50 52.21
N PHE A 15 16.90 45.18 52.50
CA PHE A 15 17.03 44.45 53.81
C PHE A 15 16.22 44.95 55.06
N GLU A 16 16.04 44.24 56.19
CA GLU A 16 16.81 43.18 56.90
C GLU A 16 15.91 42.33 57.85
N ASP A 17 16.47 41.38 58.61
CA ASP A 17 15.80 40.42 59.52
C ASP A 17 15.53 40.92 60.97
N GLU A 18 14.61 40.26 61.71
CA GLU A 18 14.57 40.04 63.19
C GLU A 18 13.20 39.42 63.63
N GLU A 19 12.98 38.61 64.68
CA GLU A 19 13.82 37.94 65.71
C GLU A 19 13.05 36.70 66.30
N ARG A 20 13.74 35.81 67.07
CA ARG A 20 13.27 34.88 68.15
C ARG A 20 12.91 33.40 67.94
N GLU A 21 13.80 32.55 68.47
CA GLU A 21 13.52 31.38 69.33
C GLU A 21 13.22 31.84 70.82
N PRO A 22 13.15 31.01 71.90
CA PRO A 22 13.23 29.53 72.04
C PRO A 22 12.26 28.85 73.06
N ALA A 23 12.19 27.50 73.02
CA ALA A 23 12.00 26.52 74.13
C ALA A 23 11.68 25.13 73.49
N ASP A 24 12.45 24.05 73.63
CA ASP A 24 12.95 23.29 74.80
C ASP A 24 11.94 22.30 75.44
N GLY A 25 12.41 21.06 75.71
CA GLY A 25 11.68 19.96 76.35
C GLY A 25 10.84 19.07 75.41
N GLY A 26 11.08 17.75 75.24
CA GLY A 26 12.18 16.88 75.71
C GLY A 26 11.72 15.63 76.48
N LYS A 27 12.44 14.51 76.27
CA LYS A 27 12.26 13.14 76.86
C LYS A 27 11.16 12.28 76.20
N ILE A 28 11.36 11.02 75.79
CA ILE A 28 12.14 9.83 76.25
C ILE A 28 11.34 8.89 77.15
N ASN A 29 10.94 7.75 76.57
CA ASN A 29 10.97 6.35 77.05
C ASN A 29 10.43 5.45 75.89
N ARG A 30 10.95 4.26 75.49
CA ARG A 30 11.64 3.10 76.14
C ARG A 30 10.79 2.41 77.20
N HIS A 31 10.43 1.12 77.18
CA HIS A 31 10.97 -0.10 76.54
C HIS A 31 10.10 -0.59 75.34
N ASP A 32 10.52 -1.48 74.42
CA ASP A 32 11.38 -2.70 74.41
C ASP A 32 10.62 -4.01 74.79
N ASP A 33 11.24 -5.15 74.42
CA ASP A 33 10.85 -6.58 74.48
C ASP A 33 10.10 -7.06 73.18
N ASP A 34 10.69 -7.86 72.26
CA ASP A 34 11.24 -9.25 72.32
C ASP A 34 10.11 -10.33 72.25
N ASP A 35 10.26 -11.54 71.68
CA ASP A 35 11.30 -12.17 70.82
C ASP A 35 10.99 -11.87 69.30
N ASP A 36 11.14 -12.66 68.21
CA ASP A 36 11.61 -14.04 67.86
C ASP A 36 11.94 -14.11 66.32
N ASP A 37 12.43 -15.23 65.76
CA ASP A 37 12.80 -15.43 64.32
C ASP A 37 11.69 -16.11 63.44
N GLU A 38 11.76 -15.98 62.09
CA GLU A 38 11.88 -17.11 61.11
C GLU A 38 11.85 -16.65 59.62
N ASP A 39 12.76 -17.21 58.79
CA ASP A 39 12.77 -17.08 57.32
C ASP A 39 11.90 -18.18 56.66
N GLU A 40 11.16 -17.88 55.58
CA GLU A 40 10.83 -18.91 54.57
C GLU A 40 10.75 -18.32 53.15
N GLU A 41 11.41 -18.98 52.19
CA GLU A 41 11.51 -18.51 50.80
C GLU A 41 10.26 -18.86 49.97
N GLY A 42 9.66 -17.86 49.32
CA GLY A 42 8.54 -18.04 48.39
C GLY A 42 8.85 -17.48 47.00
N GLN A 43 8.88 -18.34 45.98
CA GLN A 43 9.29 -18.00 44.62
C GLN A 43 8.12 -17.46 43.77
N ASP A 44 8.17 -16.19 43.38
CA ASP A 44 7.27 -15.62 42.35
C ASP A 44 7.86 -15.85 40.94
N GLU A 45 7.51 -16.98 40.30
CA GLU A 45 7.83 -17.23 38.89
C GLU A 45 7.02 -16.30 37.97
N TYR A 46 7.72 -15.36 37.32
CA TYR A 46 7.18 -14.55 36.22
C TYR A 46 8.09 -14.67 34.98
N GLU A 47 7.94 -15.77 34.23
CA GLU A 47 8.54 -15.89 32.90
C GLU A 47 8.00 -14.82 31.94
N LYS A 48 8.84 -13.83 31.64
CA LYS A 48 8.66 -12.87 30.54
C LYS A 48 9.87 -12.95 29.61
N ASP A 49 9.83 -13.89 28.68
CA ASP A 49 10.79 -13.93 27.58
C ASP A 49 10.41 -12.90 26.50
N ASP A 50 10.88 -11.67 26.69
CA ASP A 50 11.16 -10.76 25.57
C ASP A 50 12.59 -11.05 25.07
N PHE A 51 12.71 -11.45 23.81
CA PHE A 51 13.97 -11.94 23.23
C PHE A 51 14.96 -10.79 22.95
N ILE A 52 15.76 -10.45 23.97
CA ILE A 52 16.92 -9.55 23.85
C ILE A 52 18.18 -10.38 24.10
N VAL A 53 19.09 -10.40 23.12
CA VAL A 53 20.44 -10.95 23.28
C VAL A 53 21.38 -9.79 23.59
N ASP A 54 21.62 -9.55 24.89
CA ASP A 54 22.76 -8.78 25.35
C ASP A 54 24.02 -9.66 25.25
N ASP A 55 24.87 -9.40 24.25
CA ASP A 55 26.27 -9.84 24.26
C ASP A 55 27.11 -8.68 24.81
N VAL A 56 27.45 -8.76 26.10
CA VAL A 56 28.26 -7.77 26.81
C VAL A 56 29.75 -8.00 26.52
N GLU A 57 30.47 -6.94 26.15
CA GLU A 57 31.92 -6.85 26.39
C GLU A 57 32.24 -5.40 26.84
N GLU A 58 33.08 -5.27 27.87
CA GLU A 58 33.20 -4.05 28.69
C GLU A 58 34.11 -2.94 28.10
N GLU A 59 34.10 -1.79 28.76
CA GLU A 59 34.88 -0.59 28.45
C GLU A 59 36.39 -0.80 28.58
N GLU A 60 37.18 -0.16 27.72
CA GLU A 60 38.39 0.58 28.13
C GLU A 60 38.63 1.74 27.14
N ALA A 61 39.37 2.78 27.56
CA ALA A 61 39.32 4.11 26.95
C ALA A 61 40.67 4.64 26.41
N ASP A 62 40.57 5.81 25.76
CA ASP A 62 41.59 6.84 25.53
C ASP A 62 42.62 6.74 24.36
N GLU A 63 42.61 7.82 23.57
CA GLU A 63 43.70 8.60 22.94
C GLU A 63 44.61 8.06 21.79
N GLU A 64 44.29 8.56 20.58
CA GLU A 64 45.15 9.27 19.58
C GLU A 64 46.34 8.64 18.80
N GLU A 65 46.60 9.29 17.64
CA GLU A 65 47.77 9.27 16.72
C GLU A 65 48.01 8.08 15.73
N GLU A 66 49.08 8.20 14.92
CA GLU A 66 49.11 7.86 13.48
C GLU A 66 49.92 6.59 13.07
N LYS A 67 49.50 5.98 11.94
CA LYS A 67 50.29 5.25 10.90
C LYS A 67 51.23 4.10 11.31
N GLU A 68 50.99 2.90 10.75
CA GLU A 68 51.66 2.41 9.51
C GLU A 68 51.07 1.04 9.06
N ASP A 69 51.32 0.63 7.80
CA ASP A 69 50.79 -0.60 7.19
C ASP A 69 51.48 -1.90 7.66
N SER A 70 50.71 -2.97 7.85
CA SER A 70 51.24 -4.34 7.99
C SER A 70 50.28 -5.43 7.48
N ASP A 71 50.74 -6.26 6.54
CA ASP A 71 49.92 -7.24 5.80
C ASP A 71 49.45 -8.45 6.64
N GLU A 72 49.99 -8.65 7.85
CA GLU A 72 49.66 -9.83 8.69
C GLU A 72 48.20 -9.81 9.19
N GLU A 73 47.63 -8.64 9.44
CA GLU A 73 46.26 -8.48 9.95
C GLU A 73 45.22 -8.96 8.91
N ARG A 74 45.53 -8.76 7.62
CA ARG A 74 44.74 -9.19 6.47
C ARG A 74 44.57 -10.71 6.41
N HIS A 75 45.57 -11.46 6.87
CA HIS A 75 45.50 -12.92 6.97
C HIS A 75 44.69 -13.41 8.18
N ARG A 76 44.69 -12.70 9.31
CA ARG A 76 43.78 -12.98 10.45
C ARG A 76 42.32 -12.69 10.09
N LYS A 77 42.02 -11.54 9.48
CA LYS A 77 40.66 -11.19 9.01
C LYS A 77 40.11 -12.20 7.99
N LYS A 78 40.92 -12.65 7.02
CA LYS A 78 40.52 -13.74 6.09
C LYS A 78 40.24 -15.08 6.79
N LYS A 79 40.98 -15.44 7.85
CA LYS A 79 40.70 -16.66 8.64
C LYS A 79 39.42 -16.56 9.48
N LYS A 80 39.11 -15.38 10.05
CA LYS A 80 37.86 -15.18 10.82
C LYS A 80 36.63 -15.21 9.90
N LYS A 81 36.67 -14.56 8.72
CA LYS A 81 35.56 -14.61 7.75
C LYS A 81 35.27 -16.02 7.25
N LYS A 82 36.30 -16.78 6.87
CA LYS A 82 36.16 -18.18 6.40
C LYS A 82 35.80 -19.20 7.49
N LYS A 83 35.51 -18.76 8.72
CA LYS A 83 34.84 -19.59 9.74
C LYS A 83 33.34 -19.33 9.81
N ARG A 84 32.89 -18.07 9.69
CA ARG A 84 31.45 -17.73 9.60
C ARG A 84 30.81 -18.32 8.32
N GLU A 85 31.48 -18.20 7.18
CA GLU A 85 31.08 -18.80 5.88
C GLU A 85 31.01 -20.36 5.89
N ALA A 86 31.18 -21.02 7.04
CA ALA A 86 31.05 -22.47 7.23
C ALA A 86 29.98 -22.85 8.28
N GLU A 87 29.34 -21.86 8.91
CA GLU A 87 28.20 -22.02 9.82
C GLU A 87 26.88 -21.70 9.08
N ASP A 88 26.92 -20.94 7.97
CA ASP A 88 25.80 -20.67 7.04
C ASP A 88 25.47 -21.86 6.09
N VAL A 89 25.41 -23.09 6.62
CA VAL A 89 24.99 -24.28 5.85
C VAL A 89 23.68 -24.82 6.42
N LEU A 90 22.58 -24.40 5.79
CA LEU A 90 21.23 -24.92 6.02
C LEU A 90 21.22 -26.45 5.97
N ASP A 91 20.46 -27.08 6.87
CA ASP A 91 20.37 -28.53 6.94
C ASP A 91 19.39 -29.12 5.90
N GLU A 92 19.20 -30.44 5.91
CA GLU A 92 18.40 -31.10 4.87
C GLU A 92 16.88 -30.85 5.05
N ASP A 93 16.44 -30.41 6.24
CA ASP A 93 15.05 -30.07 6.55
C ASP A 93 14.76 -28.60 6.16
N ASP A 94 15.69 -27.66 6.42
CA ASP A 94 15.64 -26.28 5.91
C ASP A 94 15.50 -26.23 4.37
N TYR A 95 16.23 -27.10 3.67
CA TYR A 95 16.16 -27.24 2.21
C TYR A 95 14.88 -27.90 1.68
N GLU A 96 14.01 -28.39 2.57
CA GLU A 96 12.67 -28.88 2.23
C GLU A 96 11.63 -27.77 2.43
N LEU A 97 11.71 -27.02 3.53
CA LEU A 97 10.90 -25.81 3.79
C LEU A 97 11.00 -24.76 2.66
N LEU A 98 12.19 -24.61 2.06
CA LEU A 98 12.39 -23.69 0.92
C LEU A 98 11.72 -24.17 -0.38
N ARG A 99 11.40 -25.46 -0.53
CA ARG A 99 10.68 -25.98 -1.72
C ARG A 99 9.18 -25.76 -1.61
N ASP A 100 8.60 -25.94 -0.42
CA ASP A 100 7.16 -25.75 -0.21
C ASP A 100 6.73 -24.29 -0.40
N ASN A 101 7.65 -23.33 -0.18
CA ASN A 101 7.48 -21.91 -0.54
C ASN A 101 7.93 -21.56 -1.98
N ASN A 102 8.10 -22.57 -2.85
CA ASN A 102 8.38 -22.42 -4.29
C ASN A 102 9.73 -21.74 -4.66
N VAL A 103 10.70 -21.60 -3.74
CA VAL A 103 11.97 -20.90 -3.98
C VAL A 103 13.06 -21.87 -4.49
N TYR A 104 13.36 -21.81 -5.79
CA TYR A 104 14.38 -22.66 -6.42
C TYR A 104 15.83 -22.23 -6.08
N HIS A 105 16.45 -22.85 -5.08
CA HIS A 105 17.89 -22.71 -4.79
C HIS A 105 18.74 -23.82 -5.45
N HIS A 106 19.89 -23.44 -6.02
CA HIS A 106 20.85 -24.39 -6.63
C HIS A 106 21.73 -25.08 -5.59
N ARG A 107 21.67 -26.42 -5.56
CA ARG A 107 22.43 -27.28 -4.62
C ARG A 107 23.90 -27.47 -5.07
N PRO A 108 24.92 -27.09 -4.28
CA PRO A 108 26.33 -27.32 -4.63
C PRO A 108 26.68 -28.82 -4.67
N LYS A 109 27.40 -29.26 -5.72
CA LYS A 109 27.82 -30.67 -5.86
C LYS A 109 29.05 -30.99 -5.00
N ASP A 110 28.81 -31.58 -3.84
CA ASP A 110 29.87 -31.94 -2.89
C ASP A 110 30.74 -33.13 -3.38
N SER A 111 32.07 -32.96 -3.33
CA SER A 111 33.04 -33.82 -4.03
C SER A 111 33.79 -34.78 -3.08
N LYS A 112 33.03 -35.63 -2.38
CA LYS A 112 33.56 -36.56 -1.37
C LYS A 112 34.45 -37.67 -1.96
N LYS A 113 35.76 -37.54 -1.73
CA LYS A 113 36.85 -38.42 -2.23
C LYS A 113 36.92 -39.75 -1.47
N PHE A 114 36.40 -40.84 -2.04
CA PHE A 114 36.57 -42.18 -1.49
C PHE A 114 37.95 -42.80 -1.77
N LYS A 115 38.67 -43.21 -0.72
CA LYS A 115 39.99 -43.89 -0.83
C LYS A 115 39.85 -45.42 -0.92
N ARG A 116 39.81 -45.91 -2.16
CA ARG A 116 40.62 -47.05 -2.66
C ARG A 116 40.58 -48.38 -1.87
N LEU A 117 39.81 -49.35 -2.37
CA LEU A 117 40.06 -50.80 -2.17
C LEU A 117 40.65 -51.41 -3.46
N LYS A 118 41.18 -52.65 -3.41
CA LYS A 118 42.20 -53.16 -4.35
C LYS A 118 41.77 -54.31 -5.27
N LYS A 119 42.12 -54.15 -6.55
CA LYS A 119 42.68 -55.18 -7.47
C LYS A 119 41.78 -56.35 -7.95
N ALA A 120 41.28 -56.20 -9.18
CA ALA A 120 41.47 -57.12 -10.33
C ALA A 120 40.85 -56.49 -11.60
N GLN A 121 41.18 -56.84 -12.85
CA GLN A 121 42.40 -57.32 -13.51
C GLN A 121 42.07 -57.49 -15.01
N ARG A 122 42.80 -56.83 -15.94
CA ARG A 122 42.76 -57.06 -17.42
C ARG A 122 41.41 -56.75 -18.10
N ASP A 123 41.27 -56.57 -19.41
CA ASP A 123 42.14 -56.26 -20.58
C ASP A 123 41.15 -55.83 -21.73
N SER A 124 41.50 -55.13 -22.82
CA SER A 124 42.71 -54.42 -23.26
C SER A 124 42.36 -53.45 -24.43
N ASP A 125 43.30 -52.58 -24.83
CA ASP A 125 43.47 -51.97 -26.19
C ASP A 125 42.41 -50.97 -26.71
N GLU A 126 42.68 -50.07 -27.68
CA GLU A 126 43.87 -49.34 -28.19
C GLU A 126 43.33 -48.14 -29.03
N ASP A 127 43.98 -46.98 -29.20
CA ASP A 127 45.06 -46.29 -28.48
C ASP A 127 44.92 -44.76 -28.74
N ARG A 128 46.00 -43.98 -28.61
CA ARG A 128 46.21 -42.57 -29.00
C ARG A 128 45.96 -42.30 -30.52
N TYR A 129 46.01 -41.10 -31.10
CA TYR A 129 46.58 -39.75 -30.83
C TYR A 129 45.66 -38.69 -31.52
N GLY A 130 45.84 -37.35 -31.52
CA GLY A 130 46.88 -36.44 -31.01
C GLY A 130 46.72 -35.02 -31.62
N PHE A 131 47.45 -34.03 -31.11
CA PHE A 131 47.44 -32.59 -31.47
C PHE A 131 47.85 -32.25 -32.93
N SER A 132 47.66 -30.97 -33.32
CA SER A 132 48.18 -30.22 -34.51
C SER A 132 47.09 -29.86 -35.53
N ASP A 133 46.99 -28.67 -36.14
CA ASP A 133 47.43 -27.29 -35.79
C ASP A 133 46.61 -26.26 -36.63
N ASP A 134 46.81 -24.95 -36.41
CA ASP A 134 46.37 -23.77 -37.21
C ASP A 134 45.39 -23.95 -38.41
N GLU A 135 44.27 -23.22 -38.37
CA GLU A 135 44.05 -22.11 -39.34
C GLU A 135 43.02 -21.08 -38.81
N PHE A 136 43.08 -19.85 -39.33
CA PHE A 136 42.30 -18.68 -38.91
C PHE A 136 41.24 -18.36 -39.98
N ASP A 137 39.97 -18.24 -39.60
CA ASP A 137 38.96 -17.66 -40.49
C ASP A 137 37.89 -16.87 -39.71
N GLU A 138 37.52 -15.70 -40.21
CA GLU A 138 36.92 -14.62 -39.43
C GLU A 138 35.46 -14.34 -39.83
N SER A 139 34.51 -14.92 -39.10
CA SER A 139 33.10 -14.51 -39.17
C SER A 139 32.38 -14.65 -37.83
N GLY A 140 32.31 -13.54 -37.10
CA GLY A 140 31.69 -13.51 -35.76
C GLY A 140 30.17 -13.64 -35.80
N LYS A 141 29.64 -14.78 -35.34
CA LYS A 141 28.25 -14.88 -34.85
C LYS A 141 28.23 -14.74 -33.34
N GLY A 142 28.13 -13.50 -32.87
CA GLY A 142 27.84 -13.21 -31.46
C GLY A 142 26.54 -13.89 -31.02
N GLY A 143 26.51 -14.43 -29.80
CA GLY A 143 25.31 -15.03 -29.23
C GLY A 143 24.25 -13.96 -28.96
N ARG A 144 23.18 -13.95 -29.77
CA ARG A 144 22.05 -13.04 -29.60
C ARG A 144 21.39 -13.20 -28.23
N THR A 145 20.96 -12.10 -27.66
CA THR A 145 20.35 -12.06 -26.32
C THR A 145 18.96 -12.70 -26.33
N ALA A 146 18.46 -13.08 -25.14
CA ALA A 146 17.09 -13.58 -25.00
C ALA A 146 16.04 -12.54 -25.44
N GLU A 147 16.36 -11.25 -25.33
CA GLU A 147 15.45 -10.17 -25.73
C GLU A 147 15.26 -10.03 -27.24
N GLU A 148 16.34 -10.12 -28.04
CA GLU A 148 16.24 -10.08 -29.50
C GLU A 148 15.39 -11.23 -30.04
N LYS A 149 15.47 -12.41 -29.40
CA LYS A 149 14.62 -13.55 -29.74
C LYS A 149 13.15 -13.29 -29.43
N LEU A 150 12.84 -12.76 -28.25
CA LEU A 150 11.46 -12.49 -27.82
C LEU A 150 10.81 -11.41 -28.70
N LYS A 151 11.51 -10.33 -29.01
CA LYS A 151 11.04 -9.28 -29.94
C LYS A 151 10.70 -9.86 -31.32
N ARG A 152 11.60 -10.65 -31.92
CA ARG A 152 11.40 -11.28 -33.24
C ARG A 152 10.42 -12.46 -33.25
N SER A 153 9.94 -12.92 -32.08
CA SER A 153 8.91 -13.95 -31.99
C SER A 153 7.49 -13.39 -31.94
N LEU A 154 7.33 -12.09 -31.64
CA LEU A 154 6.05 -11.40 -31.50
C LEU A 154 5.79 -10.40 -32.65
N PHE A 155 6.85 -9.79 -33.17
CA PHE A 155 6.80 -8.91 -34.33
C PHE A 155 7.60 -9.55 -35.47
N GLY A 156 6.89 -9.99 -36.52
CA GLY A 156 7.50 -10.57 -37.72
C GLY A 156 8.27 -9.53 -38.53
N ASP A 157 9.18 -9.98 -39.40
CA ASP A 157 10.02 -9.09 -40.20
C ASP A 157 9.15 -8.25 -41.19
N ASP A 158 9.06 -6.94 -40.96
CA ASP A 158 8.64 -5.93 -41.94
C ASP A 158 9.71 -4.82 -42.02
N GLU A 159 10.90 -5.20 -42.52
CA GLU A 159 11.78 -4.25 -43.20
C GLU A 159 11.79 -4.59 -44.69
N GLY A 160 11.48 -3.58 -45.52
CA GLY A 160 11.26 -3.74 -46.95
C GLY A 160 12.52 -4.14 -47.73
N VAL A 161 12.32 -4.84 -48.85
CA VAL A 161 13.40 -5.24 -49.76
C VAL A 161 14.00 -4.00 -50.44
N PRO A 162 15.33 -3.79 -50.39
CA PRO A 162 15.97 -2.71 -51.14
C PRO A 162 15.86 -2.91 -52.66
N LEU A 163 15.58 -1.83 -53.39
CA LEU A 163 15.63 -1.77 -54.85
C LEU A 163 16.56 -0.63 -55.28
N GLU A 164 17.54 -0.93 -56.13
CA GLU A 164 18.47 0.05 -56.70
C GLU A 164 18.07 0.45 -58.14
N ASP A 165 18.14 1.76 -58.38
CA ASP A 165 18.44 2.48 -59.63
C ASP A 165 17.57 2.43 -60.91
N MET A 166 17.03 3.62 -61.21
CA MET A 166 16.99 4.33 -62.52
C MET A 166 15.93 3.97 -63.60
N PRO A 167 15.50 4.94 -64.46
CA PRO A 167 15.70 6.40 -64.44
C PRO A 167 14.44 7.29 -64.65
N GLU A 168 14.70 8.60 -64.62
CA GLU A 168 13.96 9.80 -65.07
C GLU A 168 12.86 9.67 -66.16
N GLU A 169 11.74 10.40 -66.00
CA GLU A 169 11.14 11.33 -67.01
C GLU A 169 10.03 12.23 -66.39
N GLU A 170 9.44 13.16 -67.17
CA GLU A 170 8.98 14.51 -66.74
C GLU A 170 7.45 14.73 -66.50
N GLU A 171 7.12 15.69 -65.60
CA GLU A 171 6.03 16.71 -65.61
C GLU A 171 4.48 16.41 -65.57
N GLN A 172 3.74 17.48 -65.15
CA GLN A 172 2.28 17.78 -65.23
C GLN A 172 1.35 17.01 -64.24
N GLU A 173 0.41 17.61 -63.48
CA GLU A 173 -0.73 18.53 -63.77
C GLU A 173 -1.87 17.81 -64.55
N GLU A 174 -3.19 17.92 -64.27
CA GLU A 174 -4.03 18.87 -63.48
C GLU A 174 -5.46 18.28 -63.21
N VAL A 175 -6.36 18.97 -62.46
CA VAL A 175 -7.87 18.85 -62.45
C VAL A 175 -8.48 17.54 -61.85
N GLU A 176 -9.36 17.53 -60.82
CA GLU A 176 -10.83 17.81 -60.73
C GLU A 176 -11.72 16.83 -61.57
N GLU A 177 -13.01 16.52 -61.32
CA GLU A 177 -14.15 17.20 -60.67
C GLU A 177 -15.28 16.16 -60.29
N ASP A 178 -16.17 16.47 -59.32
CA ASP A 178 -17.61 16.11 -59.16
C ASP A 178 -18.20 14.66 -59.43
N ALA A 179 -18.96 14.02 -58.50
CA ALA A 179 -20.41 14.17 -58.17
C ALA A 179 -21.22 12.89 -58.59
N ASP A 180 -22.41 12.47 -58.09
CA ASP A 180 -23.35 12.80 -56.98
C ASP A 180 -24.41 11.63 -56.89
N ILE A 181 -25.37 11.66 -55.94
CA ILE A 181 -26.58 10.80 -55.79
C ILE A 181 -26.29 9.36 -55.26
N GLY A 182 -27.00 8.74 -54.29
CA GLY A 182 -28.33 8.94 -53.65
C GLY A 182 -29.28 7.76 -54.00
N ASP A 183 -30.20 7.23 -53.19
CA ASP A 183 -30.60 7.40 -51.77
C ASP A 183 -31.38 6.13 -51.31
N GLU A 184 -31.72 6.04 -50.00
CA GLU A 184 -32.94 5.42 -49.37
C GLU A 184 -33.46 4.03 -49.87
N ASP A 185 -33.46 2.97 -49.03
CA ASP A 185 -34.63 2.47 -48.22
C ASP A 185 -35.13 1.09 -48.74
N GLU A 186 -35.96 0.24 -48.09
CA GLU A 186 -36.50 0.10 -46.71
C GLU A 186 -36.93 -1.39 -46.50
N MET A 187 -36.81 -1.96 -45.29
CA MET A 187 -37.64 -3.08 -44.74
C MET A 187 -37.78 -4.43 -45.54
N ALA A 188 -38.56 -5.45 -45.11
CA ALA A 188 -38.50 -6.23 -43.85
C ALA A 188 -39.21 -7.61 -43.99
N ASP A 189 -38.73 -8.62 -43.24
CA ASP A 189 -39.41 -9.82 -42.65
C ASP A 189 -40.22 -10.90 -43.46
N PHE A 190 -40.30 -12.09 -42.80
CA PHE A 190 -41.36 -13.15 -42.84
C PHE A 190 -41.34 -14.26 -43.95
N ILE A 191 -41.01 -15.56 -43.69
CA ILE A 191 -41.79 -16.67 -43.05
C ILE A 191 -43.07 -17.09 -43.86
N VAL A 192 -43.40 -18.35 -44.24
CA VAL A 192 -42.83 -19.74 -44.09
C VAL A 192 -43.55 -20.79 -45.01
N ASP A 193 -42.87 -21.89 -45.37
CA ASP A 193 -43.24 -23.30 -45.78
C ASP A 193 -44.48 -23.76 -46.63
N GLU A 194 -44.38 -25.03 -47.09
CA GLU A 194 -45.37 -25.99 -47.69
C GLU A 194 -45.96 -25.68 -49.10
N ASP A 195 -45.57 -26.41 -50.17
CA ASP A 195 -46.10 -27.71 -50.71
C ASP A 195 -47.35 -27.53 -51.63
N ASP A 196 -47.70 -28.37 -52.63
CA ASP A 196 -47.48 -29.81 -52.90
C ASP A 196 -47.65 -30.15 -54.44
N GLU A 197 -47.52 -31.44 -54.82
CA GLU A 197 -47.97 -32.13 -56.07
C GLU A 197 -47.29 -31.75 -57.44
N ASP A 198 -47.14 -32.62 -58.48
CA ASP A 198 -47.48 -34.04 -58.78
C ASP A 198 -46.46 -34.64 -59.81
N GLY A 199 -46.45 -35.96 -60.09
CA GLY A 199 -45.90 -36.52 -61.36
C GLY A 199 -45.07 -37.83 -61.31
N THR A 200 -45.73 -39.00 -61.31
CA THR A 200 -45.12 -40.37 -61.37
C THR A 200 -44.27 -40.69 -62.64
N LEU A 201 -43.29 -41.64 -62.71
CA LEU A 201 -43.42 -43.12 -62.59
C LEU A 201 -42.09 -43.94 -62.39
N VAL A 202 -42.01 -44.67 -61.27
CA VAL A 202 -41.73 -46.15 -61.16
C VAL A 202 -40.49 -46.82 -61.80
N ARG A 203 -39.47 -47.19 -60.97
CA ARG A 203 -39.15 -48.61 -60.61
C ARG A 203 -38.19 -48.80 -59.39
N ARG A 204 -38.24 -50.00 -58.80
CA ARG A 204 -37.65 -50.47 -57.50
C ARG A 204 -36.20 -51.00 -57.66
N LYS A 205 -35.31 -51.19 -56.65
CA LYS A 205 -35.31 -51.00 -55.17
C LYS A 205 -33.85 -51.06 -54.61
N LYS A 206 -33.57 -50.29 -53.52
CA LYS A 206 -32.65 -50.54 -52.35
C LYS A 206 -31.46 -51.53 -52.50
N LEU A 207 -30.20 -51.22 -52.12
CA LEU A 207 -29.75 -50.88 -50.74
C LEU A 207 -28.28 -50.34 -50.62
N LYS A 208 -28.06 -49.42 -49.67
CA LYS A 208 -26.80 -48.89 -49.04
C LYS A 208 -25.40 -49.40 -49.50
N LYS A 209 -24.52 -48.46 -49.88
CA LYS A 209 -23.22 -48.19 -49.21
C LYS A 209 -22.70 -46.76 -49.49
N LYS A 210 -21.76 -46.26 -48.68
CA LYS A 210 -21.23 -44.88 -48.74
C LYS A 210 -20.45 -44.62 -50.05
N LYS A 211 -20.61 -43.44 -50.64
CA LYS A 211 -19.52 -42.74 -51.35
C LYS A 211 -18.91 -41.72 -50.38
N SER A 212 -17.60 -41.51 -50.44
CA SER A 212 -16.97 -40.30 -49.92
C SER A 212 -17.43 -39.09 -50.74
N ARG A 213 -17.56 -37.92 -50.09
CA ARG A 213 -17.44 -36.64 -50.81
C ARG A 213 -15.94 -36.38 -50.99
N GLN A 214 -15.56 -35.85 -52.15
CA GLN A 214 -14.19 -35.41 -52.42
C GLN A 214 -13.83 -34.22 -51.51
N ALA A 215 -12.54 -34.04 -51.24
CA ALA A 215 -12.05 -32.77 -50.70
C ALA A 215 -12.20 -31.69 -51.79
N SER A 216 -12.78 -30.54 -51.41
CA SER A 216 -12.92 -29.39 -52.31
C SER A 216 -11.61 -28.59 -52.34
N GLY A 217 -11.11 -28.25 -53.53
CA GLY A 217 -10.02 -27.26 -53.66
C GLY A 217 -9.03 -27.48 -54.82
N ALA A 218 -8.76 -28.73 -55.21
CA ALA A 218 -7.80 -29.05 -56.28
C ALA A 218 -8.50 -29.43 -57.59
N SER A 219 -7.92 -29.04 -58.73
CA SER A 219 -8.39 -29.50 -60.05
C SER A 219 -7.98 -30.94 -60.31
N SER A 220 -8.75 -31.66 -61.14
CA SER A 220 -8.44 -33.05 -61.48
C SER A 220 -7.19 -33.21 -62.34
N SER A 221 -6.68 -32.14 -62.98
CA SER A 221 -5.41 -32.17 -63.70
C SER A 221 -4.22 -32.00 -62.77
N ALA A 222 -4.28 -31.04 -61.84
CA ALA A 222 -3.18 -30.75 -60.92
C ALA A 222 -2.85 -31.93 -60.00
N LEU A 223 -3.86 -32.71 -59.58
CA LEU A 223 -3.65 -33.95 -58.82
C LEU A 223 -2.98 -35.05 -59.66
N GLN A 224 -3.23 -35.10 -60.97
CA GLN A 224 -2.66 -36.10 -61.86
C GLN A 224 -1.23 -35.73 -62.28
N GLU A 225 -0.95 -34.46 -62.56
CA GLU A 225 0.42 -33.94 -62.76
C GLU A 225 1.27 -34.14 -61.49
N ALA A 226 0.71 -33.92 -60.30
CA ALA A 226 1.39 -34.20 -59.04
C ALA A 226 1.71 -35.71 -58.87
N GLN A 227 0.83 -36.61 -59.31
CA GLN A 227 1.11 -38.05 -59.29
C GLN A 227 2.20 -38.46 -60.29
N GLU A 228 2.27 -37.83 -61.46
CA GLU A 228 3.32 -38.10 -62.46
C GLU A 228 4.70 -37.53 -62.04
N ILE A 229 4.75 -36.49 -61.20
CA ILE A 229 5.99 -35.86 -60.72
C ILE A 229 6.48 -36.44 -59.38
N PHE A 230 5.58 -36.73 -58.43
CA PHE A 230 5.94 -37.07 -57.03
C PHE A 230 5.54 -38.50 -56.59
N GLY A 231 4.83 -39.26 -57.42
CA GLY A 231 4.40 -40.63 -57.06
C GLY A 231 3.07 -40.65 -56.30
N ASP A 232 2.99 -41.39 -55.19
CA ASP A 232 1.72 -41.55 -54.47
C ASP A 232 1.38 -40.30 -53.62
N VAL A 233 0.60 -39.41 -54.23
CA VAL A 233 0.11 -38.16 -53.62
C VAL A 233 -0.81 -38.43 -52.42
N ASP A 234 -1.55 -39.55 -52.38
CA ASP A 234 -2.37 -39.89 -51.20
C ASP A 234 -1.46 -40.29 -50.02
N GLU A 235 -0.37 -41.04 -50.27
CA GLU A 235 0.62 -41.37 -49.24
C GLU A 235 1.35 -40.11 -48.73
N LEU A 236 1.69 -39.16 -49.61
CA LEU A 236 2.26 -37.86 -49.22
C LEU A 236 1.30 -36.99 -48.40
N ILE A 237 0.01 -36.95 -48.75
CA ILE A 237 -1.03 -36.26 -47.97
C ILE A 237 -1.23 -36.95 -46.61
N GLN A 238 -1.13 -38.27 -46.56
CA GLN A 238 -1.29 -39.06 -45.35
C GLN A 238 -0.08 -38.93 -44.41
N MET A 239 1.14 -38.85 -44.95
CA MET A 239 2.37 -38.47 -44.23
C MET A 239 2.27 -37.04 -43.68
N ARG A 240 1.75 -36.08 -44.45
CA ARG A 240 1.52 -34.71 -43.96
C ARG A 240 0.47 -34.65 -42.85
N LYS A 241 -0.56 -35.51 -42.89
CA LYS A 241 -1.52 -35.66 -41.78
C LYS A 241 -0.92 -36.32 -40.56
N GLN A 242 -0.08 -37.35 -40.71
CA GLN A 242 0.64 -37.93 -39.58
C GLN A 242 1.65 -36.96 -38.96
N GLY A 243 2.25 -36.07 -39.75
CA GLY A 243 3.05 -34.94 -39.26
C GLY A 243 2.25 -33.87 -38.51
N LEU A 244 0.96 -33.71 -38.82
CA LEU A 244 0.02 -32.83 -38.10
C LEU A 244 -0.61 -33.51 -36.87
N GLU A 245 -0.69 -34.85 -36.86
CA GLU A 245 -1.16 -35.65 -35.72
C GLU A 245 -0.02 -36.00 -34.74
N SER A 246 1.25 -35.73 -35.08
CA SER A 246 2.38 -35.79 -34.14
C SER A 246 2.39 -34.57 -33.22
N SER A 247 2.23 -34.81 -31.91
CA SER A 247 1.95 -33.77 -30.90
C SER A 247 3.18 -32.98 -30.42
N GLU A 248 4.18 -32.81 -31.30
CA GLU A 248 5.45 -32.13 -31.05
C GLU A 248 5.48 -30.67 -31.55
N TRP A 249 4.48 -30.22 -32.30
CA TRP A 249 4.16 -28.79 -32.49
C TRP A 249 3.07 -28.33 -31.52
N ARG A 250 3.25 -28.68 -30.25
CA ARG A 250 2.66 -27.89 -29.17
C ARG A 250 3.47 -26.60 -29.14
N GLU A 251 2.83 -25.45 -29.32
CA GLU A 251 3.49 -24.16 -29.15
C GLU A 251 4.14 -24.16 -27.76
N ARG A 252 5.45 -23.91 -27.71
CA ARG A 252 6.17 -23.87 -26.44
C ARG A 252 5.67 -22.66 -25.69
N ARG A 253 5.24 -22.87 -24.46
CA ARG A 253 4.77 -21.78 -23.61
C ARG A 253 5.95 -20.84 -23.35
N LEU A 254 5.71 -19.55 -23.18
CA LEU A 254 6.79 -18.61 -22.87
C LEU A 254 7.47 -18.98 -21.54
N GLU A 255 6.69 -19.58 -20.64
CA GLU A 255 7.09 -20.25 -19.40
C GLU A 255 8.04 -21.44 -19.59
N ASP A 256 8.06 -22.09 -20.76
CA ASP A 256 8.99 -23.19 -21.08
C ASP A 256 10.35 -22.68 -21.62
N GLU A 257 10.41 -21.43 -22.13
CA GLU A 257 11.61 -20.87 -22.79
C GLU A 257 12.30 -19.72 -22.01
N PHE A 258 11.62 -19.10 -21.05
CA PHE A 258 12.13 -17.93 -20.30
C PHE A 258 11.94 -18.08 -18.79
N GLU A 259 12.83 -17.48 -18.00
CA GLU A 259 12.72 -17.47 -16.54
C GLU A 259 11.49 -16.64 -16.09
N PRO A 260 10.73 -17.05 -15.05
CA PRO A 260 9.54 -16.32 -14.58
C PRO A 260 9.79 -14.85 -14.23
N THR A 261 11.00 -14.51 -13.76
CA THR A 261 11.42 -13.12 -13.50
C THR A 261 11.50 -12.29 -14.78
N VAL A 262 11.92 -12.88 -15.91
CA VAL A 262 12.00 -12.20 -17.21
C VAL A 262 10.60 -12.00 -17.80
N LEU A 263 9.70 -12.96 -17.59
CA LEU A 263 8.30 -12.86 -18.03
C LEU A 263 7.53 -11.80 -17.24
N SER A 264 7.60 -11.84 -15.90
CA SER A 264 6.92 -10.86 -15.03
C SER A 264 7.44 -9.43 -15.20
N VAL A 265 8.76 -9.22 -15.37
CA VAL A 265 9.33 -7.89 -15.68
C VAL A 265 8.87 -7.34 -17.05
N LYS A 266 8.39 -8.22 -17.95
CA LYS A 266 7.88 -7.83 -19.27
C LYS A 266 6.35 -7.90 -19.37
N TYR A 267 5.64 -8.20 -18.29
CA TYR A 267 4.20 -8.47 -18.26
C TYR A 267 3.79 -9.53 -19.30
N MET A 268 4.54 -10.65 -19.36
CA MET A 268 4.38 -11.75 -20.31
C MET A 268 4.12 -13.11 -19.59
N THR A 269 3.43 -13.10 -18.46
CA THR A 269 3.00 -14.34 -17.78
C THR A 269 1.59 -14.75 -18.20
N GLU A 270 1.22 -16.02 -18.01
CA GLU A 270 -0.17 -16.52 -18.17
C GLU A 270 -1.23 -15.67 -17.42
N LYS A 271 -0.86 -14.88 -16.38
CA LYS A 271 -1.75 -13.89 -15.75
C LYS A 271 -1.88 -12.60 -16.56
N ASP A 272 -0.78 -12.05 -17.06
CA ASP A 272 -0.80 -10.82 -17.85
C ASP A 272 -1.56 -11.02 -19.16
N ASP A 273 -1.42 -12.19 -19.78
CA ASP A 273 -2.20 -12.58 -20.97
C ASP A 273 -3.69 -12.80 -20.65
N GLN A 274 -4.05 -13.24 -19.44
CA GLN A 274 -5.45 -13.21 -19.00
C GLN A 274 -5.97 -11.76 -18.89
N ILE A 275 -5.20 -10.86 -18.26
CA ILE A 275 -5.59 -9.45 -18.10
C ILE A 275 -5.81 -8.77 -19.47
N ARG A 276 -4.93 -9.02 -20.44
CA ARG A 276 -5.05 -8.53 -21.84
C ARG A 276 -6.26 -9.05 -22.60
N MET A 277 -6.72 -10.27 -22.27
CA MET A 277 -7.80 -10.97 -23.00
C MET A 277 -9.19 -10.76 -22.38
N ILE A 278 -9.27 -10.18 -21.19
CA ILE A 278 -10.52 -9.90 -20.47
C ILE A 278 -10.94 -8.45 -20.71
N ASP A 279 -12.14 -8.27 -21.26
CA ASP A 279 -12.75 -6.95 -21.55
C ASP A 279 -13.31 -6.28 -20.28
N ILE A 280 -12.41 -5.99 -19.33
CA ILE A 280 -12.66 -5.30 -18.05
C ILE A 280 -11.47 -4.36 -17.78
N PRO A 281 -11.68 -3.12 -17.29
CA PRO A 281 -10.57 -2.22 -16.95
C PRO A 281 -9.54 -2.85 -16.01
N GLU A 282 -8.25 -2.76 -16.35
CA GLU A 282 -7.13 -3.38 -15.62
C GLU A 282 -7.16 -3.11 -14.10
N ARG A 283 -7.45 -1.86 -13.70
CA ARG A 283 -7.62 -1.46 -12.29
C ARG A 283 -8.64 -2.31 -11.54
N MET A 284 -9.73 -2.69 -12.21
CA MET A 284 -10.77 -3.53 -11.63
C MET A 284 -10.31 -4.98 -11.57
N GLN A 285 -9.68 -5.52 -12.62
CA GLN A 285 -9.14 -6.88 -12.61
C GLN A 285 -8.12 -7.09 -11.48
N VAL A 286 -7.19 -6.15 -11.27
CA VAL A 286 -6.20 -6.17 -10.18
C VAL A 286 -6.87 -6.04 -8.80
N SER A 287 -7.96 -5.28 -8.69
CA SER A 287 -8.76 -5.24 -7.45
C SER A 287 -9.47 -6.57 -7.20
N GLU A 288 -10.12 -7.14 -8.23
CA GLU A 288 -10.92 -8.38 -8.17
C GLU A 288 -10.07 -9.63 -7.84
N GLU A 289 -8.76 -9.66 -8.13
CA GLU A 289 -7.86 -10.69 -7.58
C GLU A 289 -7.82 -10.65 -6.05
N SER A 290 -7.77 -9.45 -5.46
CA SER A 290 -7.71 -9.26 -4.01
C SER A 290 -9.09 -9.39 -3.33
N THR A 291 -10.14 -8.80 -3.91
CA THR A 291 -11.50 -8.76 -3.33
C THR A 291 -12.32 -10.00 -3.64
N GLY A 292 -12.02 -10.70 -4.74
CA GLY A 292 -13.03 -11.49 -5.47
C GLY A 292 -13.91 -10.58 -6.34
N PRO A 293 -14.70 -11.15 -7.27
CA PRO A 293 -15.62 -10.37 -8.10
C PRO A 293 -16.74 -9.76 -7.25
N PRO A 294 -17.24 -8.56 -7.59
CA PRO A 294 -18.37 -7.94 -6.91
C PRO A 294 -19.67 -8.72 -7.13
N PRO A 295 -20.66 -8.59 -6.22
CA PRO A 295 -21.98 -9.16 -6.42
C PRO A 295 -22.70 -8.48 -7.59
N LEU A 296 -23.61 -9.21 -8.23
CA LEU A 296 -24.39 -8.74 -9.39
C LEU A 296 -25.91 -8.76 -9.11
N ASP A 297 -26.31 -8.93 -7.86
CA ASP A 297 -27.71 -8.96 -7.43
C ASP A 297 -28.13 -7.66 -6.72
N ASP A 298 -29.32 -7.17 -7.07
CA ASP A 298 -29.93 -5.95 -6.55
C ASP A 298 -29.94 -5.88 -5.00
N PHE A 299 -30.02 -7.02 -4.32
CA PHE A 299 -30.06 -7.08 -2.86
C PHE A 299 -28.70 -6.76 -2.25
N SER A 300 -27.62 -7.39 -2.72
CA SER A 300 -26.27 -7.14 -2.25
C SER A 300 -25.81 -5.71 -2.57
N ILE A 301 -26.13 -5.20 -3.77
CA ILE A 301 -25.87 -3.79 -4.16
C ILE A 301 -26.66 -2.82 -3.27
N LEU A 302 -27.88 -3.20 -2.84
CA LEU A 302 -28.65 -2.41 -1.89
C LEU A 302 -28.08 -2.46 -0.46
N GLU A 303 -27.54 -3.61 -0.01
CA GLU A 303 -26.85 -3.75 1.27
C GLU A 303 -25.55 -2.93 1.29
N GLU A 304 -24.74 -3.01 0.25
CA GLU A 304 -23.51 -2.24 0.08
C GLU A 304 -23.79 -0.73 0.02
N SER A 305 -24.74 -0.28 -0.80
CA SER A 305 -25.09 1.16 -0.88
C SER A 305 -25.65 1.71 0.45
N ASN A 306 -26.30 0.89 1.28
CA ASN A 306 -26.66 1.27 2.65
C ASN A 306 -25.40 1.42 3.54
N TRP A 307 -24.46 0.47 3.44
CA TRP A 307 -23.22 0.49 4.22
C TRP A 307 -22.29 1.64 3.82
N LEU A 308 -22.09 1.87 2.52
CA LEU A 308 -21.37 3.02 1.98
C LEU A 308 -21.93 4.33 2.54
N TYR A 309 -23.24 4.50 2.44
CA TYR A 309 -23.93 5.68 2.96
C TYR A 309 -23.75 5.84 4.48
N SER A 310 -23.74 4.74 5.26
CA SER A 310 -23.48 4.80 6.70
C SER A 310 -22.03 5.20 7.01
N GLN A 311 -21.03 4.78 6.21
CA GLN A 311 -19.63 5.21 6.39
C GLN A 311 -19.38 6.69 6.06
N PHE A 312 -20.14 7.28 5.13
CA PHE A 312 -20.13 8.73 4.92
C PHE A 312 -20.84 9.46 6.06
N ALA A 313 -22.03 8.99 6.47
CA ALA A 313 -22.82 9.61 7.53
C ALA A 313 -22.18 9.55 8.92
N SER A 314 -21.38 8.52 9.21
CA SER A 314 -20.59 8.39 10.45
C SER A 314 -19.30 9.20 10.46
N GLY A 315 -18.92 9.81 9.33
CA GLY A 315 -17.64 10.51 9.18
C GLY A 315 -16.41 9.58 9.18
N THR A 316 -16.58 8.28 8.88
CA THR A 316 -15.46 7.31 8.79
C THR A 316 -14.41 7.75 7.76
N VAL A 317 -14.83 8.49 6.72
CA VAL A 317 -13.93 9.18 5.79
C VAL A 317 -13.74 10.64 6.24
N PRO A 318 -12.60 11.02 6.86
CA PRO A 318 -12.47 12.32 7.54
C PRO A 318 -12.62 13.54 6.62
N LEU A 319 -12.28 13.37 5.33
CA LEU A 319 -12.34 14.40 4.29
C LEU A 319 -13.75 14.96 4.04
N PHE A 320 -14.80 14.18 4.32
CA PHE A 320 -16.19 14.58 4.03
C PHE A 320 -17.01 14.87 5.30
N ALA A 321 -16.55 14.40 6.47
CA ALA A 321 -17.23 14.54 7.76
C ALA A 321 -17.51 16.01 8.16
N LYS A 322 -16.67 16.95 7.71
CA LYS A 322 -16.77 18.37 8.07
C LYS A 322 -17.57 19.23 7.10
N ASN A 323 -17.66 18.83 5.83
CA ASN A 323 -18.08 19.75 4.75
C ASN A 323 -19.58 19.65 4.42
N GLY A 324 -20.37 18.92 5.22
CA GLY A 324 -21.83 18.83 5.08
C GLY A 324 -22.31 18.29 3.73
N LEU A 325 -21.47 17.52 3.03
CA LEU A 325 -21.69 17.16 1.63
C LEU A 325 -22.85 16.16 1.51
N LEU A 326 -23.98 16.66 1.00
CA LEU A 326 -25.23 15.92 0.92
C LEU A 326 -25.21 14.94 -0.27
N ILE A 327 -24.55 13.79 -0.04
CA ILE A 327 -24.52 12.62 -0.92
C ILE A 327 -25.93 12.03 -1.00
N ASN A 328 -26.41 11.74 -2.22
CA ASN A 328 -27.65 10.99 -2.40
C ASN A 328 -27.36 9.48 -2.42
N LYS A 329 -28.18 8.69 -1.74
CA LYS A 329 -28.02 7.22 -1.71
C LYS A 329 -28.33 6.58 -3.08
N ASP A 330 -29.29 7.14 -3.82
CA ASP A 330 -29.63 6.58 -5.14
C ASP A 330 -28.47 6.73 -6.12
N ASP A 331 -27.76 7.87 -6.10
CA ASP A 331 -26.55 8.10 -6.90
C ASP A 331 -25.42 7.10 -6.55
N VAL A 332 -25.22 6.79 -5.26
CA VAL A 332 -24.27 5.74 -4.84
C VAL A 332 -24.68 4.38 -5.40
N THR A 333 -25.98 4.09 -5.41
CA THR A 333 -26.51 2.84 -5.96
C THR A 333 -26.30 2.77 -7.48
N ARG A 334 -26.52 3.87 -8.22
CA ARG A 334 -26.22 3.95 -9.66
C ARG A 334 -24.72 3.85 -9.96
N PHE A 335 -23.86 4.42 -9.12
CA PHE A 335 -22.41 4.24 -9.25
C PHE A 335 -22.02 2.77 -9.18
N LEU A 336 -22.56 2.00 -8.21
CA LEU A 336 -22.29 0.56 -8.10
C LEU A 336 -22.82 -0.22 -9.31
N GLU A 337 -24.02 0.09 -9.83
CA GLU A 337 -24.52 -0.54 -11.06
C GLU A 337 -23.60 -0.27 -12.28
N LEU A 338 -23.13 0.96 -12.44
CA LEU A 338 -22.21 1.36 -13.52
C LEU A 338 -20.83 0.71 -13.37
N HIS A 339 -20.32 0.60 -12.14
CA HIS A 339 -19.01 0.04 -11.84
C HIS A 339 -19.04 -1.50 -11.82
N HIS A 340 -19.89 -2.14 -11.03
CA HIS A 340 -19.90 -3.60 -10.87
C HIS A 340 -20.51 -4.36 -12.06
N ILE A 341 -21.63 -3.88 -12.59
CA ILE A 341 -22.40 -4.59 -13.65
C ILE A 341 -21.91 -4.16 -15.04
N GLN A 342 -21.81 -2.84 -15.30
CA GLN A 342 -21.39 -2.33 -16.61
C GLN A 342 -19.86 -2.23 -16.78
N LYS A 343 -19.08 -2.53 -15.74
CA LYS A 343 -17.60 -2.50 -15.72
C LYS A 343 -17.00 -1.17 -16.19
N LEU A 344 -17.68 -0.05 -15.91
CA LEU A 344 -17.24 1.29 -16.29
C LEU A 344 -16.27 1.87 -15.25
N ASP A 345 -15.16 2.42 -15.73
CA ASP A 345 -14.13 3.04 -14.88
C ASP A 345 -14.54 4.47 -14.45
N ILE A 346 -14.01 4.93 -13.32
CA ILE A 346 -14.34 6.21 -12.68
C ILE A 346 -14.20 7.41 -13.63
N PRO A 347 -13.14 7.55 -14.44
CA PRO A 347 -13.02 8.67 -15.39
C PRO A 347 -14.11 8.66 -16.45
N PHE A 348 -14.53 7.46 -16.91
CA PHE A 348 -15.60 7.32 -17.89
C PHE A 348 -16.95 7.72 -17.27
N ILE A 349 -17.25 7.21 -16.06
CA ILE A 349 -18.48 7.58 -15.32
C ILE A 349 -18.54 9.09 -15.10
N ALA A 350 -17.44 9.69 -14.62
CA ALA A 350 -17.37 11.13 -14.31
C ALA A 350 -17.54 12.04 -15.53
N MET A 351 -17.18 11.58 -16.73
CA MET A 351 -17.24 12.36 -17.98
C MET A 351 -18.54 12.14 -18.77
N TYR A 352 -18.97 10.88 -18.89
CA TYR A 352 -20.01 10.42 -19.81
C TYR A 352 -21.28 9.84 -19.14
N ARG A 353 -21.30 9.70 -17.80
CA ARG A 353 -22.46 9.23 -17.01
C ARG A 353 -22.81 10.19 -15.86
N LYS A 354 -22.40 11.45 -16.00
CA LYS A 354 -22.41 12.45 -14.92
C LYS A 354 -23.79 12.77 -14.37
N GLU A 355 -24.80 12.75 -15.25
CA GLU A 355 -26.22 12.90 -14.95
C GLU A 355 -26.79 11.78 -14.07
N GLU A 356 -26.19 10.59 -14.06
CA GLU A 356 -26.61 9.45 -13.24
C GLU A 356 -26.01 9.49 -11.81
N CYS A 357 -25.05 10.39 -11.54
CA CYS A 357 -24.25 10.44 -10.30
C CYS A 357 -23.98 11.88 -9.80
N LEU A 358 -24.89 12.83 -10.05
CA LEU A 358 -24.66 14.28 -9.87
C LEU A 358 -24.24 14.72 -8.46
N SER A 359 -24.71 14.07 -7.39
CA SER A 359 -24.30 14.41 -6.02
C SER A 359 -22.85 14.02 -5.72
N LEU A 360 -22.32 13.01 -6.42
CA LEU A 360 -20.97 12.48 -6.25
C LEU A 360 -19.90 13.29 -7.01
N LEU A 361 -20.31 14.21 -7.87
CA LEU A 361 -19.43 15.04 -8.71
C LEU A 361 -19.18 16.45 -8.14
N LYS A 362 -19.68 16.70 -6.93
CA LYS A 362 -19.42 17.92 -6.14
C LYS A 362 -18.06 17.77 -5.45
N ASP A 363 -17.21 18.79 -5.56
CA ASP A 363 -15.92 18.79 -4.86
C ASP A 363 -16.11 19.36 -3.44
N PRO A 364 -15.69 18.67 -2.37
CA PRO A 364 -15.84 19.15 -1.00
C PRO A 364 -15.16 20.50 -0.73
N ASP A 365 -14.12 20.86 -1.48
CA ASP A 365 -13.30 22.05 -1.18
C ASP A 365 -13.88 23.35 -1.79
N GLN A 366 -14.88 23.25 -2.69
CA GLN A 366 -15.45 24.41 -3.40
C GLN A 366 -16.28 25.35 -2.52
N HIS A 367 -16.57 24.98 -1.27
CA HIS A 367 -17.37 25.81 -0.35
C HIS A 367 -16.55 26.81 0.49
N VAL A 368 -15.22 26.83 0.39
CA VAL A 368 -14.37 27.75 1.18
C VAL A 368 -14.10 29.07 0.44
N ASP A 369 -13.91 29.02 -0.89
CA ASP A 369 -13.42 30.15 -1.70
C ASP A 369 -14.37 30.53 -2.88
N ASN A 370 -15.60 30.95 -2.58
CA ASN A 370 -16.28 32.08 -3.28
C ASN A 370 -17.72 32.38 -2.75
N GLU A 371 -17.86 33.43 -1.94
CA GLU A 371 -19.06 34.29 -1.93
C GLU A 371 -18.75 35.73 -2.39
N ASN A 372 -17.49 36.08 -2.66
CA ASN A 372 -17.04 37.46 -2.94
C ASN A 372 -15.94 37.56 -4.03
N SER A 373 -16.00 36.77 -5.10
CA SER A 373 -15.33 37.15 -6.36
C SER A 373 -16.18 36.81 -7.58
N ASP A 374 -16.42 37.83 -8.41
CA ASP A 374 -17.09 37.74 -9.72
C ASP A 374 -16.03 37.48 -10.81
N ASP A 375 -15.10 36.56 -10.52
CA ASP A 375 -13.99 36.20 -11.42
C ASP A 375 -14.48 35.20 -12.48
N THR A 376 -14.93 35.73 -13.61
CA THR A 376 -15.23 34.93 -14.81
C THR A 376 -13.99 34.27 -15.42
N ASP A 377 -12.79 34.69 -15.01
CA ASP A 377 -11.50 34.27 -15.59
C ASP A 377 -10.88 33.04 -14.87
N LYS A 378 -11.61 32.39 -13.96
CA LYS A 378 -11.15 31.13 -13.36
C LYS A 378 -11.14 30.00 -14.41
N THR A 379 -9.97 29.76 -15.00
CA THR A 379 -9.71 28.67 -15.97
C THR A 379 -10.28 27.34 -15.48
N PRO A 380 -10.88 26.50 -16.35
CA PRO A 380 -11.58 25.28 -15.95
C PRO A 380 -10.62 24.24 -15.34
N THR A 381 -10.53 24.22 -14.02
CA THR A 381 -9.63 23.33 -13.27
C THR A 381 -10.05 21.87 -13.42
N PHE A 382 -9.10 21.00 -13.78
CA PHE A 382 -9.34 19.57 -13.89
C PHE A 382 -9.78 18.99 -12.53
N LYS A 383 -10.92 18.28 -12.51
CA LYS A 383 -11.51 17.76 -11.27
C LYS A 383 -10.92 16.39 -10.92
N TRP A 384 -10.56 16.21 -9.65
CA TRP A 384 -10.05 14.94 -9.12
C TRP A 384 -11.18 13.92 -8.84
N HIS A 385 -12.44 14.37 -8.73
CA HIS A 385 -13.61 13.51 -8.46
C HIS A 385 -13.47 12.67 -7.17
N LYS A 386 -12.92 13.29 -6.11
CA LYS A 386 -12.54 12.70 -4.82
C LYS A 386 -13.59 11.75 -4.21
N VAL A 387 -14.88 12.05 -4.34
CA VAL A 387 -15.98 11.22 -3.79
C VAL A 387 -16.09 9.87 -4.51
N LEU A 388 -15.92 9.81 -5.83
CA LEU A 388 -15.99 8.54 -6.59
C LEU A 388 -14.85 7.60 -6.21
N TRP A 389 -13.63 8.12 -6.10
CA TRP A 389 -12.48 7.36 -5.60
C TRP A 389 -12.69 6.90 -4.16
N ALA A 390 -13.26 7.74 -3.29
CA ALA A 390 -13.60 7.35 -1.92
C ALA A 390 -14.70 6.27 -1.83
N ILE A 391 -15.64 6.23 -2.79
CA ILE A 391 -16.65 5.17 -2.90
C ILE A 391 -15.98 3.86 -3.32
N GLN A 392 -15.17 3.84 -4.38
CA GLN A 392 -14.41 2.64 -4.79
C GLN A 392 -13.50 2.11 -3.67
N ASP A 393 -12.89 3.03 -2.91
CA ASP A 393 -12.03 2.68 -1.78
C ASP A 393 -12.82 2.13 -0.57
N LEU A 394 -14.14 2.33 -0.52
CA LEU A 394 -15.05 1.74 0.46
C LEU A 394 -15.71 0.45 -0.05
N ASP A 395 -16.13 0.38 -1.32
CA ASP A 395 -16.54 -0.83 -2.06
C ASP A 395 -15.51 -1.95 -1.84
N ARG A 396 -14.24 -1.68 -2.17
CA ARG A 396 -13.12 -2.60 -1.92
C ARG A 396 -13.03 -3.09 -0.46
N LYS A 397 -13.34 -2.24 0.52
CA LYS A 397 -13.36 -2.61 1.96
C LYS A 397 -14.59 -3.45 2.31
N TRP A 398 -15.75 -3.17 1.71
CA TRP A 398 -16.97 -3.97 1.88
C TRP A 398 -16.81 -5.38 1.27
N LEU A 399 -16.27 -5.48 0.04
CA LEU A 399 -15.99 -6.77 -0.59
C LEU A 399 -15.01 -7.63 0.25
N LEU A 400 -13.92 -7.03 0.75
CA LEU A 400 -12.99 -7.71 1.66
C LEU A 400 -13.69 -8.14 2.97
N LEU A 401 -14.54 -7.29 3.55
CA LEU A 401 -15.31 -7.61 4.74
C LEU A 401 -16.27 -8.80 4.50
N GLN A 402 -16.97 -8.85 3.36
CA GLN A 402 -17.86 -9.96 3.02
C GLN A 402 -17.10 -11.25 2.68
N LYS A 403 -15.94 -11.16 2.01
CA LYS A 403 -15.00 -12.27 1.80
C LYS A 403 -14.51 -12.84 3.14
N ARG A 404 -14.17 -11.98 4.11
CA ARG A 404 -13.78 -12.39 5.47
C ARG A 404 -14.95 -13.00 6.26
N LYS A 405 -16.14 -12.40 6.22
CA LYS A 405 -17.37 -12.90 6.86
C LYS A 405 -17.80 -14.28 6.32
N SER A 406 -17.74 -14.49 5.01
CA SER A 406 -18.09 -15.78 4.39
C SER A 406 -17.06 -16.89 4.65
N ALA A 407 -15.76 -16.56 4.67
CA ALA A 407 -14.70 -17.47 5.08
C ALA A 407 -14.84 -17.90 6.55
N LEU A 408 -15.03 -16.94 7.47
CA LEU A 408 -15.22 -17.21 8.90
C LEU A 408 -16.51 -18.00 9.17
N ASN A 409 -17.63 -17.66 8.52
CA ASN A 409 -18.86 -18.46 8.62
C ASN A 409 -18.62 -19.92 8.22
N SER A 410 -17.85 -20.16 7.15
CA SER A 410 -17.51 -21.52 6.70
C SER A 410 -16.60 -22.27 7.68
N TYR A 411 -15.60 -21.58 8.25
CA TYR A 411 -14.71 -22.10 9.29
C TYR A 411 -15.49 -22.44 10.59
N TYR A 412 -16.35 -21.53 11.06
CA TYR A 412 -17.14 -21.71 12.27
C TYR A 412 -18.09 -22.92 12.17
N ASN A 413 -18.79 -23.09 11.04
CA ASN A 413 -19.67 -24.25 10.82
C ASN A 413 -18.88 -25.57 10.87
N LYS A 414 -17.74 -25.65 10.16
CA LYS A 414 -16.87 -26.85 10.20
C LYS A 414 -16.39 -27.16 11.62
N ARG A 415 -15.95 -26.15 12.37
CA ARG A 415 -15.48 -26.30 13.76
C ARG A 415 -16.59 -26.72 14.72
N PHE A 416 -17.78 -26.16 14.58
CA PHE A 416 -18.94 -26.56 15.39
C PHE A 416 -19.36 -28.01 15.09
N GLU A 417 -19.31 -28.45 13.84
CA GLU A 417 -19.48 -29.86 13.47
C GLU A 417 -18.40 -30.79 14.06
N GLU A 418 -17.15 -30.34 14.13
CA GLU A 418 -16.04 -31.12 14.73
C GLU A 418 -16.21 -31.28 16.26
N GLU A 419 -16.65 -30.23 16.96
CA GLU A 419 -16.77 -30.22 18.42
C GLU A 419 -18.09 -30.84 18.92
N SER A 420 -19.22 -30.61 18.23
CA SER A 420 -20.51 -31.23 18.57
C SER A 420 -20.48 -32.76 18.51
N ARG A 421 -19.61 -33.35 17.68
CA ARG A 421 -19.37 -34.81 17.61
C ARG A 421 -18.57 -35.37 18.81
N ARG A 422 -17.96 -34.51 19.63
CA ARG A 422 -17.11 -34.90 20.78
C ARG A 422 -17.83 -34.80 22.13
N ILE A 423 -18.92 -34.04 22.21
CA ILE A 423 -19.63 -33.74 23.46
C ILE A 423 -20.77 -34.75 23.66
N TYR A 424 -20.67 -35.57 24.71
CA TYR A 424 -21.68 -36.56 25.10
C TYR A 424 -22.71 -36.02 26.11
N ASP A 425 -22.53 -34.80 26.62
CA ASP A 425 -23.43 -34.15 27.57
C ASP A 425 -24.45 -33.27 26.82
N GLU A 426 -25.72 -33.67 26.87
CA GLU A 426 -26.84 -32.96 26.23
C GLU A 426 -26.96 -31.51 26.73
N THR A 427 -26.64 -31.21 28.00
CA THR A 427 -26.77 -29.86 28.55
C THR A 427 -25.70 -28.93 27.98
N ARG A 428 -24.44 -29.39 27.94
CA ARG A 428 -23.32 -28.68 27.32
C ARG A 428 -23.49 -28.54 25.81
N LEU A 429 -24.05 -29.56 25.13
CA LEU A 429 -24.35 -29.50 23.70
C LEU A 429 -25.38 -28.39 23.38
N ASN A 430 -26.47 -28.31 24.14
CA ASN A 430 -27.50 -27.28 23.97
C ASN A 430 -26.96 -25.86 24.23
N LEU A 431 -26.13 -25.69 25.27
CA LEU A 431 -25.46 -24.41 25.56
C LEU A 431 -24.53 -23.99 24.42
N ASN A 432 -23.70 -24.91 23.93
CA ASN A 432 -22.81 -24.65 22.78
C ASN A 432 -23.60 -24.30 21.52
N GLN A 433 -24.76 -24.93 21.26
CA GLN A 433 -25.59 -24.58 20.11
C GLN A 433 -26.15 -23.16 20.21
N GLN A 434 -26.70 -22.76 21.37
CA GLN A 434 -27.23 -21.40 21.56
C GLN A 434 -26.13 -20.34 21.38
N LEU A 435 -24.95 -20.60 21.93
CA LEU A 435 -23.78 -19.72 21.81
C LEU A 435 -23.26 -19.64 20.36
N PHE A 436 -23.29 -20.75 19.62
CA PHE A 436 -22.95 -20.79 18.20
C PHE A 436 -23.94 -20.00 17.33
N GLU A 437 -25.25 -20.17 17.56
CA GLU A 437 -26.30 -19.41 16.86
C GLU A 437 -26.20 -17.90 17.14
N SER A 438 -25.85 -17.52 18.38
CA SER A 438 -25.53 -16.13 18.74
C SER A 438 -24.32 -15.60 17.97
N ILE A 439 -23.21 -16.34 17.91
CA ILE A 439 -22.01 -15.94 17.16
C ILE A 439 -22.31 -15.76 15.67
N LEU A 440 -23.04 -16.69 15.04
CA LEU A 440 -23.41 -16.56 13.62
C LEU A 440 -24.33 -15.36 13.36
N LYS A 441 -25.20 -15.01 14.32
CA LYS A 441 -26.02 -13.79 14.24
C LYS A 441 -25.15 -12.53 14.35
N SER A 442 -24.22 -12.49 15.30
CA SER A 442 -23.30 -11.36 15.48
C SER A 442 -22.35 -11.19 14.29
N LEU A 443 -21.83 -12.27 13.71
CA LEU A 443 -21.00 -12.24 12.50
C LEU A 443 -21.75 -11.61 11.31
N LYS A 444 -23.04 -11.91 11.15
CA LYS A 444 -23.87 -11.32 10.09
C LYS A 444 -24.07 -9.82 10.30
N ILE A 445 -24.39 -9.42 11.53
CA ILE A 445 -24.66 -8.02 11.91
C ILE A 445 -23.39 -7.14 11.89
N ALA A 446 -22.20 -7.70 12.09
CA ALA A 446 -20.94 -6.95 12.12
C ALA A 446 -20.75 -6.07 10.86
N GLU A 447 -20.62 -4.75 11.08
CA GLU A 447 -20.54 -3.71 10.04
C GLU A 447 -19.09 -3.27 9.78
N SER A 448 -18.12 -3.73 10.58
CA SER A 448 -16.72 -3.38 10.39
C SER A 448 -15.80 -4.56 10.73
N GLU A 449 -14.59 -4.50 10.20
CA GLU A 449 -13.55 -5.51 10.45
C GLU A 449 -13.28 -5.73 11.94
N ARG A 450 -13.24 -4.66 12.75
CA ARG A 450 -13.03 -4.75 14.21
C ARG A 450 -14.14 -5.49 14.94
N GLU A 451 -15.37 -5.44 14.42
CA GLU A 451 -16.48 -6.23 14.97
C GLU A 451 -16.42 -7.69 14.54
N VAL A 452 -15.85 -7.97 13.36
CA VAL A 452 -15.54 -9.34 12.93
C VAL A 452 -14.39 -9.91 13.77
N ASP A 453 -13.37 -9.13 14.10
CA ASP A 453 -12.30 -9.49 15.04
C ASP A 453 -12.86 -9.80 16.44
N ASP A 454 -13.76 -8.94 16.97
CA ASP A 454 -14.42 -9.17 18.26
C ASP A 454 -15.25 -10.49 18.24
N VAL A 455 -15.94 -10.78 17.14
CA VAL A 455 -16.74 -12.01 16.97
C VAL A 455 -15.85 -13.25 16.84
N ASP A 456 -14.72 -13.17 16.16
CA ASP A 456 -13.72 -14.26 16.08
C ASP A 456 -13.02 -14.50 17.43
N ALA A 457 -12.79 -13.44 18.22
CA ALA A 457 -12.33 -13.56 19.60
C ALA A 457 -13.35 -14.31 20.49
N LYS A 458 -14.66 -14.00 20.39
CA LYS A 458 -15.72 -14.76 21.05
C LYS A 458 -15.78 -16.21 20.56
N PHE A 459 -15.63 -16.46 19.25
CA PHE A 459 -15.61 -17.81 18.70
C PHE A 459 -14.43 -18.65 19.22
N ASN A 460 -13.20 -18.16 19.07
CA ASN A 460 -12.01 -18.91 19.47
C ASN A 460 -11.85 -19.03 21.01
N LEU A 461 -12.59 -18.24 21.81
CA LEU A 461 -12.69 -18.43 23.26
C LEU A 461 -13.53 -19.66 23.63
N HIS A 462 -14.71 -19.83 23.03
CA HIS A 462 -15.65 -20.91 23.37
C HIS A 462 -15.45 -22.18 22.53
N PHE A 463 -14.97 -22.04 21.30
CA PHE A 463 -14.56 -23.11 20.39
C PHE A 463 -13.05 -22.97 20.08
N PRO A 464 -12.18 -23.06 21.10
CA PRO A 464 -10.74 -23.01 20.88
C PRO A 464 -10.31 -24.13 19.93
N THR A 465 -9.22 -23.92 19.20
CA THR A 465 -8.68 -24.91 18.28
C THR A 465 -8.39 -26.22 19.03
N GLY A 466 -9.31 -27.17 18.87
CA GLY A 466 -9.36 -28.35 19.72
C GLY A 466 -8.14 -29.24 19.54
N GLU A 467 -8.02 -30.23 20.44
CA GLU A 467 -7.08 -31.33 20.27
C GLU A 467 -7.50 -32.14 19.02
N ALA A 468 -7.05 -31.68 17.86
CA ALA A 468 -7.25 -32.34 16.58
C ALA A 468 -6.40 -33.62 16.59
N GLY A 469 -7.06 -34.76 16.40
CA GLY A 469 -6.38 -35.98 16.05
C GLY A 469 -5.80 -35.81 14.66
N VAL A 470 -4.49 -35.62 14.59
CA VAL A 470 -3.59 -36.21 13.60
C VAL A 470 -4.26 -36.54 12.25
N ASP A 471 -4.16 -35.60 11.30
CA ASP A 471 -3.71 -36.01 9.98
C ASP A 471 -2.23 -36.46 10.15
N GLU A 472 -1.88 -37.64 9.61
CA GLU A 472 -0.60 -38.31 9.88
C GLU A 472 0.57 -37.60 9.18
N GLY A 473 1.11 -36.55 9.81
CA GLY A 473 2.38 -35.95 9.39
C GLY A 473 2.75 -34.58 9.97
N GLN A 474 1.79 -33.77 10.46
CA GLN A 474 2.10 -32.38 10.84
C GLN A 474 2.55 -32.22 12.30
N TYR A 475 3.67 -31.52 12.50
CA TYR A 475 4.22 -31.20 13.83
C TYR A 475 3.30 -30.26 14.61
N LYS A 476 3.11 -30.54 15.91
CA LYS A 476 2.30 -29.72 16.80
C LYS A 476 3.04 -28.42 17.18
N ARG A 477 2.46 -27.26 16.87
CA ARG A 477 2.88 -25.98 17.46
C ARG A 477 2.75 -26.05 19.00
N PRO A 478 3.69 -25.47 19.78
CA PRO A 478 3.61 -25.45 21.24
C PRO A 478 2.31 -24.79 21.74
N MET A 479 1.56 -25.49 22.59
CA MET A 479 0.21 -25.09 22.98
C MET A 479 0.25 -24.26 24.28
N ARG A 480 0.15 -22.92 24.15
CA ARG A 480 -0.01 -22.02 25.30
C ARG A 480 -1.35 -22.31 25.99
N ARG A 481 -1.32 -23.02 27.12
CA ARG A 481 -2.50 -23.30 27.95
C ARG A 481 -2.95 -22.02 28.66
N SER A 482 -4.02 -21.40 28.21
CA SER A 482 -4.59 -20.25 28.91
C SER A 482 -5.20 -20.65 30.25
N GLN A 483 -5.12 -19.75 31.24
CA GLN A 483 -5.77 -19.94 32.55
C GLN A 483 -7.28 -20.20 32.40
N TYR A 484 -7.93 -19.50 31.47
CA TYR A 484 -9.32 -19.77 31.05
C TYR A 484 -9.55 -21.24 30.63
N SER A 485 -8.68 -21.81 29.78
CA SER A 485 -8.80 -23.21 29.34
C SER A 485 -8.64 -24.19 30.51
N ILE A 486 -7.74 -23.91 31.45
CA ILE A 486 -7.54 -24.71 32.66
C ILE A 486 -8.80 -24.66 33.55
N CYS A 487 -9.35 -23.47 33.80
CA CYS A 487 -10.56 -23.29 34.60
C CYS A 487 -11.78 -23.97 33.95
N SER A 488 -11.93 -23.85 32.62
CA SER A 488 -13.01 -24.48 31.84
C SER A 488 -12.91 -26.01 31.88
N LYS A 489 -11.71 -26.59 31.67
CA LYS A 489 -11.46 -28.04 31.81
C LYS A 489 -11.64 -28.55 33.25
N ALA A 490 -11.54 -27.68 34.26
CA ALA A 490 -11.79 -28.00 35.66
C ALA A 490 -13.27 -27.86 36.10
N GLY A 491 -14.19 -27.51 35.19
CA GLY A 491 -15.62 -27.37 35.49
C GLY A 491 -16.03 -26.00 36.07
N LEU A 492 -15.11 -25.04 36.20
CA LEU A 492 -15.39 -23.75 36.85
C LEU A 492 -16.37 -22.85 36.06
N TRP A 493 -16.71 -23.23 34.82
CA TRP A 493 -17.77 -22.60 34.04
C TRP A 493 -19.14 -22.70 34.73
N GLU A 494 -19.40 -23.75 35.51
CA GLU A 494 -20.62 -23.86 36.30
C GLU A 494 -20.69 -22.78 37.38
N VAL A 495 -19.61 -22.55 38.11
CA VAL A 495 -19.49 -21.47 39.11
C VAL A 495 -19.57 -20.10 38.43
N ALA A 496 -18.93 -19.92 37.27
CA ALA A 496 -18.98 -18.69 36.49
C ALA A 496 -20.44 -18.32 36.12
N SER A 497 -21.24 -19.32 35.70
CA SER A 497 -22.67 -19.15 35.37
C SER A 497 -23.57 -18.71 36.55
N LYS A 498 -23.05 -18.73 37.79
CA LYS A 498 -23.80 -18.32 38.99
C LYS A 498 -23.50 -16.91 39.47
N PHE A 499 -22.46 -16.24 38.96
CA PHE A 499 -22.19 -14.86 39.37
C PHE A 499 -23.34 -13.92 38.99
N GLY A 500 -23.91 -14.03 37.79
CA GLY A 500 -24.98 -13.13 37.34
C GLY A 500 -25.40 -13.35 35.90
N TYR A 501 -25.73 -12.26 35.22
CA TYR A 501 -25.98 -12.24 33.77
C TYR A 501 -24.78 -12.80 32.99
N SER A 502 -25.04 -13.47 31.86
CA SER A 502 -24.01 -13.82 30.89
C SER A 502 -23.38 -12.57 30.27
N ALA A 503 -22.21 -12.72 29.65
CA ALA A 503 -21.54 -11.62 28.95
C ALA A 503 -22.45 -10.98 27.89
N GLU A 504 -23.19 -11.79 27.11
CA GLU A 504 -24.15 -11.34 26.12
C GLU A 504 -25.36 -10.59 26.72
N GLN A 505 -25.88 -11.06 27.87
CA GLN A 505 -26.95 -10.37 28.60
C GLN A 505 -26.48 -8.99 29.11
N LEU A 506 -25.29 -8.92 29.70
CA LEU A 506 -24.67 -7.65 30.10
C LEU A 506 -24.46 -6.72 28.89
N GLY A 507 -23.97 -7.25 27.77
CA GLY A 507 -23.80 -6.52 26.52
C GLY A 507 -25.11 -5.93 25.99
N MET A 508 -26.21 -6.68 26.02
CA MET A 508 -27.55 -6.18 25.65
C MET A 508 -28.06 -5.09 26.58
N GLN A 509 -27.78 -5.19 27.90
CA GLN A 509 -28.17 -4.19 28.89
C GLN A 509 -27.38 -2.89 28.76
N LEU A 510 -26.06 -2.96 28.58
CA LEU A 510 -25.19 -1.80 28.34
C LEU A 510 -25.58 -1.09 27.03
N SER A 511 -25.94 -1.86 26.00
CA SER A 511 -26.43 -1.34 24.72
C SER A 511 -27.89 -0.83 24.77
N LEU A 512 -28.58 -0.96 25.92
CA LEU A 512 -30.01 -0.68 26.11
C LEU A 512 -30.96 -1.42 25.15
N LEU A 513 -30.47 -2.47 24.46
CA LEU A 513 -31.22 -3.25 23.46
C LEU A 513 -32.24 -4.19 24.11
N LYS A 514 -31.99 -4.62 25.35
CA LYS A 514 -32.89 -5.49 26.13
C LYS A 514 -32.72 -5.20 27.62
N MET A 515 -33.84 -4.92 28.28
CA MET A 515 -33.93 -4.99 29.74
C MET A 515 -34.49 -6.37 30.10
N GLU A 516 -33.83 -7.08 31.01
CA GLU A 516 -34.30 -8.36 31.56
C GLU A 516 -34.74 -8.19 33.01
N ASP A 517 -35.38 -9.23 33.57
CA ASP A 517 -35.84 -9.25 34.96
C ASP A 517 -34.66 -9.10 35.96
N GLU A 518 -34.99 -8.64 37.17
CA GLU A 518 -34.01 -8.41 38.25
C GLU A 518 -33.21 -9.69 38.59
N LEU A 519 -31.88 -9.53 38.67
CA LEU A 519 -30.92 -10.60 38.95
C LEU A 519 -31.21 -11.26 40.31
N GLN A 520 -31.66 -12.52 40.29
CA GLN A 520 -31.97 -13.26 41.52
C GLN A 520 -30.70 -13.87 42.13
N ASP A 521 -30.28 -13.34 43.28
CA ASP A 521 -29.13 -13.85 44.03
C ASP A 521 -29.35 -15.29 44.57
N ALA A 522 -28.26 -16.06 44.59
CA ALA A 522 -28.27 -17.39 45.19
C ALA A 522 -28.52 -17.32 46.72
N LYS A 523 -29.13 -18.37 47.27
CA LYS A 523 -29.47 -18.49 48.71
C LYS A 523 -28.34 -19.09 49.55
N GLU A 524 -27.17 -19.27 48.93
CA GLU A 524 -25.91 -19.72 49.50
C GLU A 524 -24.84 -18.67 49.21
N THR A 525 -23.78 -18.64 50.01
CA THR A 525 -22.64 -17.73 49.79
C THR A 525 -21.76 -18.21 48.63
N PRO A 526 -20.97 -17.31 48.01
CA PRO A 526 -19.98 -17.70 47.00
C PRO A 526 -19.01 -18.77 47.50
N GLU A 527 -18.65 -18.74 48.79
CA GLU A 527 -17.69 -19.65 49.42
C GLU A 527 -18.29 -21.05 49.65
N GLU A 528 -19.55 -21.13 50.10
CA GLU A 528 -20.28 -22.40 50.22
C GLU A 528 -20.43 -23.09 48.86
N MET A 529 -20.80 -22.35 47.83
CA MET A 529 -20.89 -22.87 46.46
C MET A 529 -19.52 -23.34 45.94
N ALA A 530 -18.49 -22.49 46.03
CA ALA A 530 -17.15 -22.80 45.55
C ALA A 530 -16.50 -23.99 46.27
N SER A 531 -16.89 -24.26 47.51
CA SER A 531 -16.45 -25.46 48.26
C SER A 531 -16.86 -26.78 47.60
N SER A 532 -17.88 -26.79 46.73
CA SER A 532 -18.28 -27.99 45.99
C SER A 532 -17.45 -28.25 44.71
N PHE A 533 -16.63 -27.28 44.27
CA PHE A 533 -15.81 -27.34 43.05
C PHE A 533 -14.29 -27.37 43.33
N THR A 534 -13.87 -27.57 44.59
CA THR A 534 -12.44 -27.72 44.93
C THR A 534 -11.85 -29.00 44.32
N CYS A 535 -10.65 -28.90 43.74
CA CYS A 535 -9.95 -30.04 43.14
C CYS A 535 -8.42 -29.88 43.24
N ALA A 536 -7.66 -30.84 42.72
CA ALA A 536 -6.19 -30.84 42.78
C ALA A 536 -5.48 -29.70 42.00
N MET A 537 -6.22 -28.80 41.34
CA MET A 537 -5.71 -27.55 40.74
C MET A 537 -6.30 -26.28 41.41
N PHE A 538 -7.29 -26.45 42.30
CA PHE A 538 -8.03 -25.39 42.97
C PHE A 538 -8.37 -25.86 44.39
N GLU A 539 -7.37 -25.90 45.25
CA GLU A 539 -7.43 -26.58 46.56
C GLU A 539 -8.35 -25.89 47.56
N SER A 540 -8.59 -24.58 47.41
CA SER A 540 -9.42 -23.78 48.31
C SER A 540 -10.61 -23.11 47.60
N PRO A 541 -11.73 -22.85 48.29
CA PRO A 541 -12.87 -22.12 47.72
C PRO A 541 -12.48 -20.73 47.17
N GLN A 542 -11.46 -20.09 47.75
CA GLN A 542 -10.93 -18.81 47.27
C GLN A 542 -10.18 -18.96 45.93
N THR A 543 -9.43 -20.04 45.72
CA THR A 543 -8.80 -20.33 44.41
C THR A 543 -9.83 -20.68 43.35
N VAL A 544 -10.86 -21.46 43.70
CA VAL A 544 -12.04 -21.74 42.85
C VAL A 544 -12.71 -20.43 42.42
N LEU A 545 -13.02 -19.53 43.37
CA LEU A 545 -13.61 -18.22 43.06
C LEU A 545 -12.67 -17.36 42.20
N LYS A 546 -11.35 -17.32 42.46
CA LYS A 546 -10.38 -16.57 41.64
C LYS A 546 -10.36 -17.09 40.19
N GLY A 547 -10.39 -18.41 39.99
CA GLY A 547 -10.47 -19.03 38.66
C GLY A 547 -11.79 -18.74 37.94
N ALA A 548 -12.92 -18.88 38.63
CA ALA A 548 -14.24 -18.62 38.06
C ALA A 548 -14.47 -17.12 37.76
N ARG A 549 -13.98 -16.20 38.60
CA ARG A 549 -13.99 -14.74 38.30
C ARG A 549 -13.15 -14.41 37.07
N HIS A 550 -11.97 -15.02 36.94
CA HIS A 550 -11.14 -14.85 35.75
C HIS A 550 -11.85 -15.35 34.48
N MET A 551 -12.59 -16.48 34.55
CA MET A 551 -13.42 -16.92 33.42
C MET A 551 -14.47 -15.87 33.02
N ALA A 552 -15.28 -15.42 33.97
CA ALA A 552 -16.32 -14.43 33.71
C ALA A 552 -15.75 -13.09 33.18
N ALA A 553 -14.60 -12.66 33.70
CA ALA A 553 -13.92 -11.44 33.25
C ALA A 553 -13.41 -11.57 31.80
N VAL A 554 -12.86 -12.73 31.42
CA VAL A 554 -12.42 -13.01 30.05
C VAL A 554 -13.62 -13.08 29.09
N GLU A 555 -14.69 -13.79 29.47
CA GLU A 555 -15.94 -13.87 28.67
C GLU A 555 -16.53 -12.48 28.41
N ILE A 556 -16.64 -11.63 29.45
CA ILE A 556 -17.08 -10.23 29.33
C ILE A 556 -16.14 -9.42 28.44
N SER A 557 -14.83 -9.66 28.51
CA SER A 557 -13.84 -8.93 27.69
C SER A 557 -13.84 -9.30 26.21
N CYS A 558 -14.38 -10.47 25.86
CA CYS A 558 -14.49 -10.99 24.50
C CYS A 558 -15.87 -10.75 23.86
N GLU A 559 -16.89 -10.32 24.61
CA GLU A 559 -18.24 -10.12 24.08
C GLU A 559 -18.34 -8.90 23.15
N PRO A 560 -18.70 -9.04 21.85
CA PRO A 560 -18.75 -7.93 20.90
C PRO A 560 -19.61 -6.75 21.35
N CYS A 561 -20.76 -6.99 21.98
CA CYS A 561 -21.62 -5.92 22.49
C CYS A 561 -20.98 -5.10 23.61
N VAL A 562 -20.26 -5.76 24.54
CA VAL A 562 -19.52 -5.07 25.62
C VAL A 562 -18.34 -4.31 25.02
N ARG A 563 -17.59 -4.93 24.10
CA ARG A 563 -16.47 -4.31 23.40
C ARG A 563 -16.90 -3.08 22.59
N ARG A 564 -18.00 -3.15 21.82
CA ARG A 564 -18.59 -2.01 21.08
C ARG A 564 -18.95 -0.84 22.00
N TYR A 565 -19.56 -1.11 23.16
CA TYR A 565 -19.91 -0.07 24.14
C TYR A 565 -18.67 0.60 24.78
N VAL A 566 -17.69 -0.18 25.25
CA VAL A 566 -16.46 0.36 25.84
C VAL A 566 -15.60 1.09 24.79
N ARG A 567 -15.53 0.55 23.56
CA ARG A 567 -14.88 1.19 22.41
C ARG A 567 -15.48 2.56 22.09
N PHE A 568 -16.81 2.67 22.06
CA PHE A 568 -17.49 3.94 21.81
C PHE A 568 -17.07 5.01 22.83
N ILE A 569 -17.14 4.69 24.13
CA ILE A 569 -16.73 5.61 25.20
C ILE A 569 -15.24 5.96 25.09
N PHE A 570 -14.37 4.97 24.87
CA PHE A 570 -12.92 5.18 24.79
C PHE A 570 -12.51 6.04 23.59
N MET A 571 -13.01 5.74 22.38
CA MET A 571 -12.59 6.45 21.16
C MET A 571 -13.09 7.89 21.08
N ASP A 572 -14.19 8.21 21.75
CA ASP A 572 -14.75 9.56 21.83
C ASP A 572 -14.09 10.41 22.94
N ASN A 573 -13.76 9.81 24.08
CA ASN A 573 -13.36 10.54 25.30
C ASN A 573 -11.91 10.36 25.73
N ALA A 574 -11.15 9.39 25.20
CA ALA A 574 -9.76 9.21 25.60
C ALA A 574 -8.84 10.28 25.01
N VAL A 575 -7.80 10.58 25.78
CA VAL A 575 -6.86 11.68 25.52
C VAL A 575 -5.42 11.16 25.42
N VAL A 576 -4.63 11.82 24.58
CA VAL A 576 -3.22 11.56 24.33
C VAL A 576 -2.39 12.62 25.04
N SER A 577 -1.43 12.16 25.85
CA SER A 577 -0.44 12.98 26.56
C SER A 577 0.97 12.48 26.27
N THR A 578 1.92 13.41 26.08
CA THR A 578 3.35 13.13 25.88
C THR A 578 4.18 13.76 27.00
N ARG A 579 5.28 13.11 27.35
CA ARG A 579 6.29 13.62 28.30
C ARG A 579 7.69 13.32 27.76
N PRO A 580 8.65 14.26 27.82
CA PRO A 580 10.00 13.98 27.39
C PRO A 580 10.72 13.05 28.38
N THR A 581 11.51 12.13 27.84
CA THR A 581 12.51 11.38 28.60
C THR A 581 13.68 12.29 28.97
N ALA A 582 14.66 11.80 29.73
CA ALA A 582 15.87 12.59 30.02
C ALA A 582 16.57 13.04 28.72
N ASP A 583 16.77 12.09 27.80
CA ASP A 583 17.41 12.31 26.51
C ASP A 583 16.58 13.22 25.62
N GLY A 584 15.28 12.96 25.50
CA GLY A 584 14.36 13.81 24.73
C GLY A 584 14.20 15.22 25.30
N ASN A 585 14.40 15.41 26.61
CA ASN A 585 14.41 16.74 27.19
C ASN A 585 15.65 17.54 26.77
N ALA A 586 16.81 16.89 26.62
CA ALA A 586 18.05 17.50 26.18
C ALA A 586 18.14 17.67 24.65
N ALA A 587 17.68 16.68 23.87
CA ALA A 587 17.80 16.65 22.41
C ALA A 587 16.74 17.49 21.68
N ILE A 588 15.50 17.55 22.18
CA ILE A 588 14.43 18.32 21.54
C ILE A 588 14.54 19.79 21.96
N ASP A 589 15.25 20.59 21.16
CA ASP A 589 15.33 22.05 21.29
C ASP A 589 14.11 22.77 20.64
N SER A 590 14.22 24.08 20.37
CA SER A 590 13.16 24.86 19.72
C SER A 590 13.08 24.72 18.20
N PHE A 591 14.06 24.10 17.55
CA PHE A 591 14.12 23.91 16.09
C PHE A 591 13.98 22.43 15.68
N HIS A 592 14.07 21.50 16.63
CA HIS A 592 13.92 20.07 16.42
C HIS A 592 12.52 19.69 15.88
N GLN A 593 12.46 18.67 15.01
CA GLN A 593 11.23 18.17 14.37
C GLN A 593 10.10 17.81 15.35
N PHE A 594 10.43 17.51 16.61
CA PHE A 594 9.47 17.14 17.66
C PHE A 594 9.12 18.27 18.64
N ALA A 595 9.63 19.49 18.46
CA ALA A 595 9.39 20.61 19.39
C ALA A 595 7.90 20.85 19.67
N GLY A 596 7.07 20.80 18.61
CA GLY A 596 5.61 20.96 18.69
C GLY A 596 4.83 19.80 19.33
N VAL A 597 5.50 18.70 19.70
CA VAL A 597 4.87 17.53 20.37
C VAL A 597 5.56 17.15 21.70
N LYS A 598 6.56 17.92 22.16
CA LYS A 598 7.35 17.63 23.38
C LYS A 598 6.52 17.61 24.67
N TRP A 599 5.49 18.44 24.75
CA TRP A 599 4.69 18.69 25.96
C TRP A 599 3.18 18.67 25.66
N LEU A 600 2.70 17.66 24.94
CA LEU A 600 1.27 17.53 24.65
C LEU A 600 0.53 17.04 25.90
N CYS A 601 -0.51 17.76 26.31
CA CYS A 601 -1.31 17.41 27.48
C CYS A 601 -2.79 17.25 27.09
N ASP A 602 -3.32 16.08 27.38
CA ASP A 602 -4.72 15.65 27.31
C ASP A 602 -5.44 16.04 26.00
N LYS A 603 -4.76 15.89 24.85
CA LYS A 603 -5.36 16.12 23.52
C LYS A 603 -6.31 14.96 23.16
N PRO A 604 -7.61 15.21 22.91
CA PRO A 604 -8.55 14.15 22.53
C PRO A 604 -8.18 13.42 21.23
N ILE A 605 -8.45 12.11 21.16
CA ILE A 605 -8.21 11.27 19.95
C ILE A 605 -8.89 11.84 18.70
N ASN A 606 -10.08 12.41 18.84
CA ASN A 606 -10.84 13.00 17.73
C ASN A 606 -10.25 14.32 17.19
N MET A 607 -9.29 14.95 17.88
CA MET A 607 -8.59 16.17 17.44
C MET A 607 -7.28 15.89 16.67
N PHE A 608 -6.97 14.62 16.38
CA PHE A 608 -5.86 14.24 15.50
C PHE A 608 -6.36 14.05 14.06
N GLU A 609 -6.18 15.10 13.27
CA GLU A 609 -6.69 15.21 11.90
C GLU A 609 -5.57 15.19 10.84
N ASP A 610 -4.31 15.22 11.29
CA ASP A 610 -3.11 15.49 10.51
C ASP A 610 -1.99 14.47 10.79
N ALA A 611 -0.79 14.74 10.26
CA ALA A 611 0.40 13.92 10.50
C ALA A 611 0.99 14.03 11.93
N GLN A 612 0.43 14.84 12.85
CA GLN A 612 1.04 15.07 14.18
C GLN A 612 1.23 13.78 14.97
N TRP A 613 0.32 12.82 14.85
CA TRP A 613 0.44 11.52 15.52
C TRP A 613 1.69 10.74 15.07
N LEU A 614 2.10 10.84 13.81
CA LEU A 614 3.29 10.14 13.31
C LEU A 614 4.60 10.76 13.84
N LEU A 615 4.60 12.07 14.16
CA LEU A 615 5.69 12.70 14.88
C LEU A 615 5.76 12.22 16.33
N ILE A 616 4.61 12.02 16.98
CA ILE A 616 4.52 11.46 18.35
C ILE A 616 5.01 10.01 18.35
N GLN A 617 4.53 9.18 17.42
CA GLN A 617 4.92 7.77 17.29
C GLN A 617 6.43 7.64 17.04
N LYS A 618 6.98 8.40 16.08
CA LYS A 618 8.42 8.39 15.80
C LYS A 618 9.27 8.85 16.99
N ALA A 619 8.79 9.81 17.78
CA ALA A 619 9.48 10.26 18.98
C ALA A 619 9.35 9.28 20.18
N GLU A 620 8.33 8.41 20.19
CA GLU A 620 8.21 7.26 21.11
C GLU A 620 9.20 6.15 20.69
N GLU A 621 9.29 5.86 19.39
CA GLU A 621 10.23 4.90 18.78
C GLU A 621 11.71 5.32 18.99
N GLU A 622 12.03 6.61 18.80
CA GLU A 622 13.34 7.20 19.10
C GLU A 622 13.60 7.41 20.62
N LYS A 623 12.69 6.93 21.49
CA LYS A 623 12.77 7.02 22.98
C LYS A 623 12.90 8.44 23.55
N PHE A 624 12.60 9.48 22.77
CA PHE A 624 12.62 10.86 23.24
C PHE A 624 11.33 11.25 23.99
N LEU A 625 10.19 10.63 23.69
CA LEU A 625 8.92 10.86 24.38
C LEU A 625 8.35 9.56 24.96
N GLN A 626 7.79 9.63 26.16
CA GLN A 626 6.83 8.67 26.67
C GLN A 626 5.42 9.13 26.28
N VAL A 627 4.61 8.25 25.68
CA VAL A 627 3.23 8.55 25.28
C VAL A 627 2.24 7.74 26.12
N THR A 628 1.14 8.37 26.52
CA THR A 628 0.03 7.69 27.20
C THR A 628 -1.29 8.06 26.55
N ILE A 629 -2.10 7.06 26.20
CA ILE A 629 -3.49 7.24 25.76
C ILE A 629 -4.41 6.69 26.87
N LYS A 630 -5.20 7.56 27.51
CA LYS A 630 -6.03 7.18 28.67
C LYS A 630 -7.36 7.90 28.68
N LEU A 631 -8.36 7.31 29.36
CA LEU A 631 -9.62 8.00 29.66
C LEU A 631 -9.42 8.98 30.83
N PRO A 632 -9.95 10.22 30.76
CA PRO A 632 -9.98 11.14 31.90
C PRO A 632 -10.72 10.51 33.09
N GLN A 633 -10.24 10.74 34.32
CA GLN A 633 -10.73 10.05 35.53
C GLN A 633 -12.26 10.10 35.69
N LYS A 634 -12.89 11.25 35.41
CA LYS A 634 -14.36 11.39 35.49
C LYS A 634 -15.12 10.42 34.58
N VAL A 635 -14.61 10.19 33.37
CA VAL A 635 -15.21 9.27 32.40
C VAL A 635 -14.90 7.80 32.77
N MET A 636 -13.72 7.56 33.36
CA MET A 636 -13.38 6.26 33.96
C MET A 636 -14.35 5.89 35.10
N ASP A 637 -14.60 6.83 36.02
CA ASP A 637 -15.51 6.65 37.15
C ASP A 637 -16.94 6.41 36.66
N GLN A 638 -17.41 7.16 35.65
CA GLN A 638 -18.72 6.99 35.02
C GLN A 638 -18.87 5.64 34.31
N LEU A 639 -17.87 5.19 33.54
CA LEU A 639 -17.89 3.86 32.91
C LEU A 639 -17.99 2.75 33.97
N ILE A 640 -17.28 2.91 35.10
CA ILE A 640 -17.35 1.96 36.22
C ILE A 640 -18.74 2.02 36.88
N GLU A 641 -19.32 3.20 37.09
CA GLU A 641 -20.67 3.37 37.64
C GLU A 641 -21.74 2.73 36.74
N ASP A 642 -21.71 2.99 35.43
CA ASP A 642 -22.62 2.39 34.44
C ASP A 642 -22.52 0.85 34.41
N CYS A 643 -21.30 0.30 34.35
CA CYS A 643 -21.11 -1.16 34.36
C CYS A 643 -21.60 -1.80 35.67
N ASN A 644 -21.30 -1.22 36.84
CA ASN A 644 -21.83 -1.72 38.10
C ASN A 644 -23.37 -1.59 38.16
N GLY A 645 -23.93 -0.48 37.65
CA GLY A 645 -25.37 -0.21 37.63
C GLY A 645 -26.19 -1.11 36.69
N ARG A 646 -25.55 -1.93 35.84
CA ARG A 646 -26.21 -3.01 35.06
C ARG A 646 -25.92 -4.40 35.60
N TYR A 647 -24.71 -4.66 36.10
CA TYR A 647 -24.29 -6.02 36.47
C TYR A 647 -24.56 -6.39 37.94
N LEU A 648 -24.65 -5.42 38.85
CA LEU A 648 -24.90 -5.69 40.28
C LEU A 648 -26.39 -5.94 40.58
N SER A 649 -26.67 -6.79 41.57
CA SER A 649 -28.01 -6.96 42.11
C SER A 649 -28.40 -5.79 43.02
N VAL A 650 -29.67 -5.37 42.95
CA VAL A 650 -30.29 -4.38 43.85
C VAL A 650 -30.54 -4.97 45.26
N GLY A 651 -30.32 -6.28 45.45
CA GLY A 651 -30.55 -7.00 46.70
C GLY A 651 -29.73 -6.47 47.88
N VAL A 652 -30.41 -6.12 48.98
CA VAL A 652 -29.80 -5.67 50.24
C VAL A 652 -29.53 -6.79 51.26
N SER A 653 -29.56 -8.06 50.82
CA SER A 653 -29.30 -9.21 51.70
C SER A 653 -27.80 -9.47 51.86
N LYS A 654 -27.38 -10.15 52.94
CA LYS A 654 -25.96 -10.53 53.13
C LYS A 654 -25.43 -11.38 51.96
N TYR A 655 -26.25 -12.27 51.42
CA TYR A 655 -25.89 -13.07 50.25
C TYR A 655 -25.67 -12.18 49.03
N ALA A 656 -26.61 -11.28 48.74
CA ALA A 656 -26.51 -10.33 47.63
C ALA A 656 -25.29 -9.41 47.74
N GLN A 657 -24.93 -8.97 48.95
CA GLN A 657 -23.69 -8.21 49.21
C GLN A 657 -22.44 -9.01 48.84
N LEU A 658 -22.31 -10.25 49.35
CA LEU A 658 -21.16 -11.11 49.04
C LEU A 658 -21.07 -11.47 47.55
N TRP A 659 -22.19 -11.68 46.86
CA TRP A 659 -22.21 -11.89 45.41
C TRP A 659 -21.87 -10.60 44.63
N ASN A 660 -22.34 -9.43 45.07
CA ASN A 660 -21.98 -8.13 44.49
C ASN A 660 -20.49 -7.79 44.65
N GLU A 661 -19.85 -8.18 45.74
CA GLU A 661 -18.39 -8.07 45.90
C GLU A 661 -17.64 -8.86 44.81
N GLN A 662 -18.07 -10.10 44.53
CA GLN A 662 -17.47 -10.90 43.45
C GLN A 662 -17.73 -10.28 42.06
N ARG A 663 -18.95 -9.80 41.80
CA ARG A 663 -19.32 -9.12 40.54
C ARG A 663 -18.49 -7.85 40.30
N SER A 664 -18.28 -7.03 41.34
CA SER A 664 -17.49 -5.81 41.21
C SER A 664 -16.00 -6.09 40.96
N LEU A 665 -15.47 -7.21 41.49
CA LEU A 665 -14.14 -7.70 41.12
C LEU A 665 -14.09 -8.18 39.66
N ILE A 666 -15.08 -8.96 39.19
CA ILE A 666 -15.16 -9.40 37.78
C ILE A 666 -15.15 -8.21 36.82
N LEU A 667 -15.93 -7.15 37.10
CA LEU A 667 -15.94 -5.95 36.26
C LEU A 667 -14.59 -5.21 36.26
N LYS A 668 -13.90 -5.14 37.40
CA LYS A 668 -12.56 -4.51 37.48
C LYS A 668 -11.52 -5.33 36.71
N ASP A 669 -11.53 -6.64 36.88
CA ASP A 669 -10.64 -7.57 36.16
C ASP A 669 -10.89 -7.48 34.64
N ALA A 670 -12.15 -7.43 34.21
CA ALA A 670 -12.54 -7.26 32.80
C ALA A 670 -12.10 -5.90 32.21
N LEU A 671 -12.39 -4.80 32.91
CA LEU A 671 -12.10 -3.44 32.45
C LEU A 671 -10.59 -3.16 32.40
N PHE A 672 -9.89 -3.36 33.52
CA PHE A 672 -8.47 -2.98 33.64
C PHE A 672 -7.51 -4.05 33.12
N GLY A 673 -7.86 -5.34 33.22
CA GLY A 673 -7.00 -6.43 32.76
C GLY A 673 -7.04 -6.66 31.25
N PHE A 674 -8.17 -6.40 30.59
CA PHE A 674 -8.39 -6.82 29.20
C PHE A 674 -8.94 -5.70 28.30
N LEU A 675 -10.06 -5.07 28.67
CA LEU A 675 -10.77 -4.14 27.79
C LEU A 675 -9.99 -2.83 27.55
N LEU A 676 -9.61 -2.11 28.61
CA LEU A 676 -8.90 -0.82 28.46
C LEU A 676 -7.52 -0.97 27.79
N PRO A 677 -6.68 -1.98 28.10
CA PRO A 677 -5.45 -2.22 27.34
C PRO A 677 -5.70 -2.61 25.87
N SER A 678 -6.81 -3.28 25.56
CA SER A 678 -7.22 -3.54 24.17
C SER A 678 -7.62 -2.25 23.45
N MET A 679 -8.37 -1.35 24.11
CA MET A 679 -8.77 -0.08 23.51
C MET A 679 -7.60 0.89 23.33
N GLU A 680 -6.60 0.88 24.22
CA GLU A 680 -5.36 1.67 24.06
C GLU A 680 -4.59 1.27 22.79
N LYS A 681 -4.47 -0.04 22.53
CA LYS A 681 -3.83 -0.57 21.31
C LYS A 681 -4.64 -0.26 20.06
N GLU A 682 -5.97 -0.40 20.13
CA GLU A 682 -6.87 -0.07 19.03
C GLU A 682 -6.81 1.44 18.71
N ALA A 683 -6.69 2.31 19.72
CA ALA A 683 -6.56 3.75 19.57
C ALA A 683 -5.24 4.16 18.90
N ARG A 684 -4.09 3.57 19.32
CA ARG A 684 -2.81 3.76 18.60
C ARG A 684 -2.95 3.38 17.12
N SER A 685 -3.53 2.21 16.83
CA SER A 685 -3.75 1.73 15.45
C SER A 685 -4.65 2.66 14.62
N LEU A 686 -5.77 3.12 15.21
CA LEU A 686 -6.69 4.07 14.58
C LEU A 686 -6.00 5.40 14.24
N LEU A 687 -5.20 5.95 15.17
CA LEU A 687 -4.44 7.18 14.96
C LEU A 687 -3.37 7.02 13.87
N THR A 688 -2.61 5.93 13.87
CA THR A 688 -1.61 5.63 12.84
C THR A 688 -2.27 5.46 11.46
N SER A 689 -3.43 4.81 11.39
CA SER A 689 -4.21 4.68 10.15
C SER A 689 -4.72 6.02 9.64
N ARG A 690 -5.34 6.85 10.50
CA ARG A 690 -5.83 8.19 10.15
C ARG A 690 -4.71 9.10 9.63
N ALA A 691 -3.59 9.18 10.34
CA ALA A 691 -2.47 10.03 9.95
C ALA A 691 -1.79 9.57 8.65
N LYS A 692 -1.67 8.25 8.41
CA LYS A 692 -1.20 7.70 7.12
C LYS A 692 -2.16 8.03 5.98
N ASN A 693 -3.47 7.88 6.17
CA ASN A 693 -4.48 8.21 5.16
C ASN A 693 -4.49 9.71 4.83
N TRP A 694 -4.28 10.58 5.84
CA TRP A 694 -4.13 12.02 5.62
C TRP A 694 -2.88 12.36 4.80
N LEU A 695 -1.72 11.76 5.11
CA LEU A 695 -0.51 11.93 4.31
C LEU A 695 -0.68 11.46 2.87
N LEU A 696 -1.33 10.30 2.65
CA LEU A 696 -1.63 9.81 1.30
C LEU A 696 -2.50 10.79 0.51
N TRP A 697 -3.46 11.46 1.16
CA TRP A 697 -4.29 12.48 0.52
C TRP A 697 -3.51 13.76 0.21
N GLU A 698 -2.69 14.27 1.13
CA GLU A 698 -1.89 15.47 0.88
C GLU A 698 -0.79 15.22 -0.17
N TYR A 699 -0.19 14.02 -0.20
CA TYR A 699 0.69 13.59 -1.30
C TYR A 699 -0.08 13.51 -2.63
N GLY A 700 -1.29 12.94 -2.63
CA GLY A 700 -2.16 12.89 -3.80
C GLY A 700 -2.55 14.27 -4.33
N LYS A 701 -2.77 15.24 -3.43
CA LYS A 701 -3.05 16.65 -3.73
C LYS A 701 -1.81 17.39 -4.27
N VAL A 702 -0.63 17.17 -3.70
CA VAL A 702 0.64 17.72 -4.22
C VAL A 702 0.96 17.13 -5.60
N LEU A 703 0.70 15.84 -5.82
CA LEU A 703 0.80 15.19 -7.12
C LEU A 703 -0.21 15.78 -8.12
N TRP A 704 -1.49 15.86 -7.74
CA TRP A 704 -2.56 16.41 -8.58
C TRP A 704 -2.23 17.81 -9.06
N ASN A 705 -1.81 18.70 -8.14
CA ASN A 705 -1.41 20.07 -8.43
C ASN A 705 -0.21 20.20 -9.38
N LYS A 706 0.58 19.14 -9.60
CA LYS A 706 1.66 19.11 -10.61
C LYS A 706 1.18 18.56 -11.96
N VAL A 707 0.33 17.52 -11.97
CA VAL A 707 -0.15 16.90 -13.22
C VAL A 707 -1.34 17.61 -13.85
N SER A 708 -2.14 18.36 -13.08
CA SER A 708 -3.30 19.11 -13.57
C SER A 708 -2.96 20.51 -14.13
N VAL A 709 -1.68 20.85 -14.27
CA VAL A 709 -1.22 22.11 -14.85
C VAL A 709 -1.32 22.03 -16.37
N GLY A 710 -2.05 22.94 -17.00
CA GLY A 710 -2.11 23.02 -18.47
C GLY A 710 -0.77 23.45 -19.10
N PRO A 711 -0.54 23.16 -20.39
CA PRO A 711 0.55 23.75 -21.17
C PRO A 711 0.65 25.27 -21.01
N TYR A 712 1.87 25.80 -21.02
CA TYR A 712 2.13 27.24 -21.06
C TYR A 712 1.59 27.83 -22.36
N GLN A 713 0.51 28.57 -22.25
CA GLN A 713 -0.06 29.35 -23.35
C GLN A 713 0.71 30.67 -23.51
N ARG A 714 0.98 31.04 -24.76
CA ARG A 714 1.49 32.37 -25.11
C ARG A 714 0.40 33.40 -24.78
N LYS A 715 0.78 34.62 -24.41
CA LYS A 715 -0.21 35.70 -24.27
C LYS A 715 -0.75 36.09 -25.65
N GLU A 716 -2.04 36.35 -25.72
CA GLU A 716 -2.70 36.70 -26.97
C GLU A 716 -2.29 38.09 -27.45
N SER A 717 -1.84 38.16 -28.70
CA SER A 717 -1.99 39.33 -29.56
C SER A 717 -2.69 38.84 -30.83
N ASP A 718 -3.58 39.67 -31.40
CA ASP A 718 -4.63 39.26 -32.36
C ASP A 718 -4.15 38.49 -33.62
N VAL A 719 -3.92 37.19 -33.48
CA VAL A 719 -3.62 36.23 -34.56
C VAL A 719 -4.55 35.02 -34.40
N SER A 720 -4.95 34.42 -35.52
CA SER A 720 -5.93 33.33 -35.60
C SER A 720 -5.58 32.10 -34.75
N MET A 721 -6.60 31.51 -34.11
CA MET A 721 -6.53 30.30 -33.27
C MET A 721 -6.13 28.99 -34.00
N ASP A 722 -5.58 29.07 -35.22
CA ASP A 722 -5.24 27.92 -36.08
C ASP A 722 -3.80 27.42 -35.87
N ASP A 723 -2.89 28.25 -35.35
CA ASP A 723 -1.51 27.87 -35.04
C ASP A 723 -1.40 27.23 -33.64
N GLU A 724 -1.91 26.00 -33.49
CA GLU A 724 -1.83 25.18 -32.26
C GLU A 724 -0.40 24.64 -31.99
N ALA A 725 0.63 25.40 -32.36
CA ALA A 725 2.04 25.02 -32.27
C ALA A 725 2.59 25.19 -30.84
N ALA A 726 2.93 24.08 -30.18
CA ALA A 726 3.55 24.09 -28.86
C ALA A 726 4.85 24.95 -28.82
N PRO A 727 5.11 25.70 -27.73
CA PRO A 727 6.18 26.69 -27.71
C PRO A 727 7.60 26.08 -27.68
N ARG A 728 8.54 26.66 -28.44
CA ARG A 728 9.97 26.37 -28.31
C ARG A 728 10.47 26.85 -26.94
N VAL A 729 11.10 25.98 -26.16
CA VAL A 729 11.49 26.26 -24.76
C VAL A 729 13.01 26.36 -24.61
N MET A 730 13.49 27.44 -23.98
CA MET A 730 14.86 27.54 -23.49
C MET A 730 14.91 27.18 -22.00
N ALA A 731 15.27 25.94 -21.68
CA ALA A 731 15.45 25.52 -20.30
C ALA A 731 16.82 25.98 -19.75
N CYS A 732 16.88 26.39 -18.49
CA CYS A 732 18.10 26.81 -17.81
C CYS A 732 18.20 26.21 -16.41
N CYS A 733 19.27 25.46 -16.15
CA CYS A 733 19.61 24.97 -14.82
C CYS A 733 20.84 25.71 -14.27
N TRP A 734 20.73 26.23 -13.05
CA TRP A 734 21.82 26.95 -12.39
C TRP A 734 22.94 25.98 -11.97
N GLY A 735 24.18 26.35 -12.29
CA GLY A 735 25.37 25.61 -11.88
C GLY A 735 26.38 26.54 -11.18
N PRO A 736 27.07 26.08 -10.11
CA PRO A 736 28.09 26.87 -9.40
C PRO A 736 29.43 26.98 -10.17
N GLY A 737 29.41 26.89 -11.50
CA GLY A 737 30.59 26.85 -12.38
C GLY A 737 31.17 25.44 -12.60
N LYS A 738 30.97 24.51 -11.64
CA LYS A 738 31.16 23.07 -11.79
C LYS A 738 30.03 22.30 -11.07
N PRO A 739 28.99 21.79 -11.75
CA PRO A 739 28.70 21.98 -13.18
C PRO A 739 28.50 23.46 -13.55
N ALA A 740 28.69 23.78 -14.83
CA ALA A 740 28.42 25.10 -15.38
C ALA A 740 26.91 25.39 -15.39
N THR A 741 26.50 26.66 -15.35
CA THR A 741 25.11 27.02 -15.65
C THR A 741 24.81 26.61 -17.09
N THR A 742 23.80 25.77 -17.27
CA THR A 742 23.55 25.07 -18.53
C THR A 742 22.20 25.50 -19.09
N PHE A 743 22.22 25.92 -20.35
CA PHE A 743 21.03 26.20 -21.13
C PHE A 743 20.82 25.09 -22.15
N VAL A 744 19.57 24.70 -22.38
CA VAL A 744 19.17 23.72 -23.39
C VAL A 744 18.02 24.30 -24.20
N MET A 745 18.16 24.29 -25.53
CA MET A 745 17.05 24.59 -26.43
C MET A 745 16.26 23.33 -26.72
N LEU A 746 14.95 23.42 -26.53
CA LEU A 746 13.97 22.44 -26.97
C LEU A 746 13.10 23.03 -28.09
N ASP A 747 12.69 22.18 -29.01
CA ASP A 747 11.75 22.51 -30.08
C ASP A 747 10.28 22.48 -29.58
N SER A 748 9.31 22.37 -30.50
CA SER A 748 7.88 22.20 -30.20
C SER A 748 7.47 20.74 -29.92
N SER A 749 8.26 19.74 -30.33
CA SER A 749 8.02 18.34 -29.97
C SER A 749 8.42 18.05 -28.51
N GLY A 750 9.55 18.60 -28.07
CA GLY A 750 10.21 18.38 -26.77
C GLY A 750 11.65 17.84 -26.88
N GLU A 751 12.20 17.75 -28.09
CA GLU A 751 13.53 17.23 -28.41
C GLU A 751 14.64 18.29 -28.25
N VAL A 752 15.87 17.83 -28.08
CA VAL A 752 17.05 18.68 -27.81
C VAL A 752 17.66 19.22 -29.10
N LEU A 753 17.59 20.54 -29.29
CA LEU A 753 18.20 21.22 -30.43
C LEU A 753 19.69 21.54 -30.21
N ASP A 754 20.03 22.22 -29.11
CA ASP A 754 21.41 22.63 -28.77
C ASP A 754 21.58 22.84 -27.25
N VAL A 755 22.84 22.79 -26.78
CA VAL A 755 23.22 22.83 -25.36
C VAL A 755 24.36 23.82 -25.12
N LEU A 756 24.08 24.90 -24.40
CA LEU A 756 25.05 25.95 -24.06
C LEU A 756 25.48 25.88 -22.59
N TYR A 757 26.73 25.47 -22.36
CA TYR A 757 27.39 25.53 -21.06
C TYR A 757 28.04 26.90 -20.81
N THR A 758 27.68 27.56 -19.70
CA THR A 758 28.23 28.86 -19.23
C THR A 758 28.86 28.72 -17.84
N GLY A 759 30.19 28.68 -17.79
CA GLY A 759 30.93 28.51 -16.53
C GLY A 759 31.15 29.81 -15.76
N SER A 760 30.92 30.97 -16.40
CA SER A 760 31.29 32.30 -15.87
C SER A 760 30.13 33.29 -15.76
N LEU A 761 28.96 32.98 -16.32
CA LEU A 761 27.78 33.87 -16.32
C LEU A 761 27.37 34.30 -14.90
N THR A 762 27.31 33.33 -13.98
CA THR A 762 26.88 33.52 -12.58
C THR A 762 27.97 34.13 -11.67
N LEU A 763 29.17 34.39 -12.18
CA LEU A 763 30.23 35.02 -11.38
C LEU A 763 29.85 36.45 -10.98
N ARG A 764 30.25 36.84 -9.76
CA ARG A 764 30.07 38.17 -9.18
C ARG A 764 31.37 38.79 -8.66
N SER A 765 32.50 38.27 -9.17
CA SER A 765 33.85 38.74 -8.87
C SER A 765 34.11 40.13 -9.44
N GLN A 766 34.88 40.95 -8.72
CA GLN A 766 35.33 42.27 -9.19
C GLN A 766 36.60 42.19 -10.05
N ASN A 767 37.19 40.99 -10.24
CA ASN A 767 38.38 40.83 -11.08
C ASN A 767 38.06 41.10 -12.55
N VAL A 768 38.89 41.89 -13.23
CA VAL A 768 38.74 42.21 -14.66
C VAL A 768 38.68 40.96 -15.55
N ASN A 769 39.44 39.92 -15.22
CA ASN A 769 39.42 38.63 -15.94
C ASN A 769 38.05 37.92 -15.81
N ASP A 770 37.48 37.90 -14.60
CA ASP A 770 36.19 37.24 -14.34
C ASP A 770 35.03 38.04 -14.96
N GLN A 771 35.11 39.38 -14.95
CA GLN A 771 34.18 40.25 -15.66
C GLN A 771 34.24 40.05 -17.18
N GLN A 772 35.45 39.90 -17.76
CA GLN A 772 35.58 39.60 -19.18
C GLN A 772 35.02 38.23 -19.53
N ARG A 773 35.24 37.22 -18.68
CA ARG A 773 34.63 35.88 -18.85
C ARG A 773 33.11 35.92 -18.76
N LYS A 774 32.53 36.68 -17.80
CA LYS A 774 31.07 36.90 -17.75
C LYS A 774 30.57 37.53 -19.04
N LYS A 775 31.23 38.58 -19.56
CA LYS A 775 30.85 39.23 -20.83
C LYS A 775 30.90 38.26 -22.02
N ASN A 776 31.94 37.42 -22.10
CA ASN A 776 32.05 36.41 -23.14
C ASN A 776 30.89 35.38 -23.06
N ASP A 777 30.52 34.92 -21.86
CA ASP A 777 29.37 34.02 -21.69
C ASP A 777 28.03 34.74 -21.97
N GLN A 778 27.85 36.01 -21.56
CA GLN A 778 26.68 36.82 -21.93
C GLN A 778 26.53 36.92 -23.46
N GLN A 779 27.61 37.13 -24.21
CA GLN A 779 27.60 37.17 -25.68
C GLN A 779 27.29 35.80 -26.31
N ARG A 780 27.70 34.69 -25.67
CA ARG A 780 27.34 33.33 -26.12
C ARG A 780 25.85 33.03 -25.92
N VAL A 781 25.27 33.43 -24.78
CA VAL A 781 23.83 33.30 -24.52
C VAL A 781 23.02 34.19 -25.45
N LEU A 782 23.47 35.43 -25.68
CA LEU A 782 22.86 36.34 -26.65
C LEU A 782 22.76 35.70 -28.04
N LYS A 783 23.89 35.20 -28.57
CA LYS A 783 23.89 34.51 -29.87
C LYS A 783 22.98 33.28 -29.86
N PHE A 784 23.04 32.45 -28.82
CA PHE A 784 22.23 31.23 -28.70
C PHE A 784 20.72 31.52 -28.71
N MET A 785 20.29 32.64 -28.11
CA MET A 785 18.91 33.14 -28.20
C MET A 785 18.56 33.64 -29.61
N THR A 786 19.46 34.37 -30.29
CA THR A 786 19.24 34.85 -31.66
C THR A 786 19.17 33.71 -32.67
N ASP A 787 20.03 32.68 -32.54
CA ASP A 787 20.10 31.54 -33.45
C ASP A 787 18.84 30.63 -33.38
N HIS A 788 18.20 30.51 -32.19
CA HIS A 788 17.10 29.55 -31.95
C HIS A 788 15.73 30.16 -31.65
N GLN A 789 15.66 31.46 -31.35
CA GLN A 789 14.43 32.23 -31.08
C GLN A 789 13.43 31.50 -30.15
N PRO A 790 13.76 31.26 -28.87
CA PRO A 790 12.84 30.63 -27.90
C PRO A 790 11.58 31.46 -27.66
N HIS A 791 10.44 30.81 -27.46
CA HIS A 791 9.17 31.47 -27.11
C HIS A 791 9.06 31.73 -25.60
N VAL A 792 9.72 30.92 -24.78
CA VAL A 792 9.74 31.03 -23.31
C VAL A 792 11.07 30.54 -22.75
N VAL A 793 11.58 31.21 -21.71
CA VAL A 793 12.74 30.76 -20.93
C VAL A 793 12.25 30.17 -19.60
N VAL A 794 12.59 28.90 -19.32
CA VAL A 794 12.25 28.25 -18.03
C VAL A 794 13.52 28.13 -17.20
N LEU A 795 13.58 28.88 -16.11
CA LEU A 795 14.71 28.91 -15.19
C LEU A 795 14.42 28.04 -13.95
N GLY A 796 15.27 27.04 -13.72
CA GLY A 796 15.17 26.17 -12.56
C GLY A 796 15.32 26.94 -11.24
N ALA A 797 14.45 26.64 -10.27
CA ALA A 797 14.33 27.37 -9.01
C ALA A 797 15.16 26.81 -7.84
N ALA A 798 16.19 25.98 -8.08
CA ALA A 798 16.90 25.26 -7.00
C ALA A 798 17.63 26.12 -5.95
N HIS A 799 17.93 27.40 -6.21
CA HIS A 799 18.67 28.23 -5.25
C HIS A 799 18.32 29.72 -5.34
N LEU A 800 18.52 30.47 -4.25
CA LEU A 800 18.40 31.94 -4.25
C LEU A 800 19.31 32.61 -5.31
N SER A 801 20.40 31.94 -5.71
CA SER A 801 21.26 32.34 -6.84
C SER A 801 20.50 32.51 -8.16
N CYS A 802 19.42 31.75 -8.37
CA CYS A 802 18.63 31.80 -9.60
C CYS A 802 17.96 33.17 -9.80
N THR A 803 17.63 33.90 -8.74
CA THR A 803 17.13 35.30 -8.85
C THR A 803 18.11 36.18 -9.63
N LYS A 804 19.39 36.15 -9.23
CA LYS A 804 20.47 36.94 -9.85
C LYS A 804 20.82 36.44 -11.26
N LEU A 805 20.56 35.17 -11.56
CA LEU A 805 20.67 34.61 -12.91
C LEU A 805 19.48 35.06 -13.79
N LYS A 806 18.27 35.20 -13.24
CA LYS A 806 17.13 35.80 -13.94
C LYS A 806 17.44 37.24 -14.34
N ASP A 807 18.04 38.02 -13.44
CA ASP A 807 18.51 39.37 -13.71
C ASP A 807 19.57 39.38 -14.84
N ASP A 808 20.56 38.47 -14.81
CA ASP A 808 21.56 38.33 -15.88
C ASP A 808 20.93 38.00 -17.25
N ILE A 809 19.87 37.19 -17.27
CA ILE A 809 19.16 36.79 -18.49
C ILE A 809 18.30 37.94 -19.01
N TYR A 810 17.59 38.68 -18.14
CA TYR A 810 16.91 39.92 -18.55
C TYR A 810 17.90 40.97 -19.09
N GLU A 811 19.09 41.10 -18.49
CA GLU A 811 20.18 41.92 -19.02
C GLU A 811 20.64 41.53 -20.43
N ILE A 812 20.48 40.26 -20.83
CA ILE A 812 20.84 39.75 -22.16
C ILE A 812 19.69 40.00 -23.15
N ILE A 813 18.45 39.65 -22.77
CA ILE A 813 17.24 39.87 -23.58
C ILE A 813 17.07 41.36 -23.90
N PHE A 814 17.24 42.24 -22.91
CA PHE A 814 17.12 43.69 -23.12
C PHE A 814 18.14 44.23 -24.15
N LYS A 815 19.40 43.77 -24.08
CA LYS A 815 20.42 44.12 -25.08
C LYS A 815 20.11 43.55 -26.46
N MET A 816 19.52 42.35 -26.54
CA MET A 816 19.11 41.74 -27.81
C MET A 816 18.08 42.62 -28.54
N VAL A 817 17.07 43.11 -27.81
CA VAL A 817 16.00 43.96 -28.34
C VAL A 817 16.50 45.39 -28.64
N GLU A 818 17.34 45.98 -27.77
CA GLU A 818 17.85 47.35 -27.98
C GLU A 818 18.94 47.44 -29.06
N GLU A 819 19.88 46.48 -29.12
CA GLU A 819 21.05 46.55 -30.02
C GLU A 819 20.78 45.93 -31.41
N ASN A 820 19.99 44.85 -31.50
CA ASN A 820 19.78 44.07 -32.74
C ASN A 820 18.29 43.92 -33.20
N PRO A 821 17.44 44.98 -33.24
CA PRO A 821 16.00 44.90 -33.59
C PRO A 821 15.71 44.63 -35.10
N ARG A 822 16.59 43.90 -35.79
CA ARG A 822 16.43 43.44 -37.18
C ARG A 822 16.69 41.95 -37.36
N ASP A 823 17.47 41.37 -36.44
CA ASP A 823 17.83 39.94 -36.43
C ASP A 823 16.89 39.14 -35.49
N VAL A 824 15.86 39.83 -34.98
CA VAL A 824 14.94 39.42 -33.91
C VAL A 824 13.53 39.69 -34.42
N GLY A 825 12.68 38.65 -34.48
CA GLY A 825 11.28 38.81 -34.87
C GLY A 825 10.40 39.38 -33.75
N HIS A 826 9.27 40.00 -34.10
CA HIS A 826 8.29 40.56 -33.13
C HIS A 826 7.85 39.53 -32.06
N GLU A 827 7.88 38.25 -32.41
CA GLU A 827 7.67 37.11 -31.51
C GLU A 827 8.55 37.06 -30.24
N MET A 828 9.68 37.78 -30.25
CA MET A 828 10.67 37.82 -29.17
C MET A 828 10.54 39.06 -28.27
N ASP A 829 9.79 40.09 -28.69
CA ASP A 829 9.61 41.33 -27.92
C ASP A 829 8.88 41.08 -26.57
N GLU A 830 8.14 39.97 -26.47
CA GLU A 830 7.43 39.52 -25.27
C GLU A 830 8.07 38.30 -24.56
N LEU A 831 9.34 37.97 -24.83
CA LEU A 831 9.99 36.76 -24.29
C LEU A 831 9.95 36.71 -22.75
N SER A 832 9.15 35.79 -22.20
CA SER A 832 8.95 35.64 -20.76
C SER A 832 10.00 34.71 -20.14
N ILE A 833 10.35 34.98 -18.87
CA ILE A 833 11.16 34.08 -18.05
C ILE A 833 10.32 33.56 -16.89
N VAL A 834 10.02 32.26 -16.89
CA VAL A 834 9.22 31.55 -15.88
C VAL A 834 10.16 30.78 -14.94
N TYR A 835 9.77 30.61 -13.68
CA TYR A 835 10.50 29.72 -12.75
C TYR A 835 9.91 28.30 -12.81
N GLY A 836 10.76 27.30 -12.98
CA GLY A 836 10.36 25.88 -12.97
C GLY A 836 10.80 25.14 -11.70
N ASP A 837 9.98 24.21 -11.24
CA ASP A 837 10.27 23.30 -10.14
C ASP A 837 11.31 22.24 -10.55
N GLU A 838 12.48 22.25 -9.91
CA GLU A 838 13.56 21.28 -10.18
C GLU A 838 13.40 19.93 -9.46
N SER A 839 12.39 19.75 -8.59
CA SER A 839 12.28 18.52 -7.76
C SER A 839 12.08 17.25 -8.59
N LEU A 840 11.24 17.26 -9.63
CA LEU A 840 11.09 16.13 -10.56
C LEU A 840 12.27 16.02 -11.54
N PRO A 841 12.74 17.11 -12.19
CA PRO A 841 13.95 17.09 -13.00
C PRO A 841 15.20 16.51 -12.32
N HIS A 842 15.38 16.72 -11.01
CA HIS A 842 16.54 16.22 -10.26
C HIS A 842 16.47 14.71 -9.97
N LEU A 843 15.26 14.13 -9.89
CA LEU A 843 15.09 12.67 -9.89
C LEU A 843 15.40 12.10 -11.28
N TYR A 844 14.84 12.71 -12.34
CA TYR A 844 15.08 12.29 -13.72
C TYR A 844 16.57 12.31 -14.08
N GLU A 845 17.33 13.33 -13.69
CA GLU A 845 18.78 13.47 -13.89
C GLU A 845 19.60 12.20 -13.60
N ASN A 846 19.20 11.44 -12.57
CA ASN A 846 19.90 10.24 -12.11
C ASN A 846 19.19 8.93 -12.50
N SER A 847 18.00 9.00 -13.10
CA SER A 847 17.19 7.84 -13.51
C SER A 847 17.85 7.01 -14.62
N ARG A 848 17.49 5.73 -14.71
CA ARG A 848 17.93 4.83 -15.79
C ARG A 848 17.43 5.34 -17.15
N ILE A 849 16.14 5.65 -17.23
CA ILE A 849 15.49 6.17 -18.45
C ILE A 849 16.18 7.43 -19.00
N SER A 850 16.65 8.35 -18.15
CA SER A 850 17.40 9.52 -18.65
C SER A 850 18.72 9.15 -19.34
N SER A 851 19.32 8.02 -18.99
CA SER A 851 20.56 7.52 -19.60
C SER A 851 20.31 6.79 -20.90
N ASP A 852 19.14 6.16 -21.03
CA ASP A 852 18.69 5.47 -22.24
C ASP A 852 18.16 6.47 -23.29
N GLN A 853 17.43 7.51 -22.84
CA GLN A 853 16.91 8.59 -23.69
C GLN A 853 17.96 9.63 -24.08
N LEU A 854 18.90 9.96 -23.19
CA LEU A 854 19.94 10.98 -23.41
C LEU A 854 21.34 10.38 -23.17
N PRO A 855 21.75 9.35 -23.95
CA PRO A 855 23.03 8.69 -23.76
C PRO A 855 24.21 9.66 -23.96
N GLY A 856 25.19 9.58 -23.06
CA GLY A 856 26.37 10.45 -23.07
C GLY A 856 26.14 11.90 -22.62
N GLN A 857 24.90 12.34 -22.37
CA GLN A 857 24.62 13.68 -21.87
C GLN A 857 24.92 13.81 -20.37
N SER A 858 25.32 15.02 -19.95
CA SER A 858 25.60 15.30 -18.54
C SER A 858 24.33 15.45 -17.70
N GLY A 859 24.40 15.16 -16.40
CA GLY A 859 23.24 15.20 -15.49
C GLY A 859 22.46 16.52 -15.53
N ILE A 860 23.18 17.65 -15.56
CA ILE A 860 22.55 18.97 -15.63
C ILE A 860 21.85 19.24 -16.98
N VAL A 861 22.28 18.61 -18.07
CA VAL A 861 21.53 18.62 -19.35
C VAL A 861 20.25 17.82 -19.20
N LYS A 862 20.32 16.58 -18.70
CA LYS A 862 19.13 15.74 -18.45
C LYS A 862 18.12 16.46 -17.57
N ARG A 863 18.59 17.16 -16.52
CA ARG A 863 17.75 18.01 -15.65
C ARG A 863 17.09 19.15 -16.45
N ALA A 864 17.86 19.89 -17.24
CA ALA A 864 17.31 20.97 -18.06
C ALA A 864 16.31 20.45 -19.12
N VAL A 865 16.55 19.28 -19.71
CA VAL A 865 15.59 18.62 -20.61
C VAL A 865 14.30 18.28 -19.89
N ALA A 866 14.34 17.70 -18.68
CA ALA A 866 13.11 17.44 -17.92
C ALA A 866 12.36 18.71 -17.46
N LEU A 867 13.08 19.82 -17.28
CA LEU A 867 12.51 21.11 -16.84
C LEU A 867 11.62 21.77 -17.91
N GLY A 868 11.93 21.58 -19.20
CA GLY A 868 11.23 22.25 -20.31
C GLY A 868 9.81 21.71 -20.59
N PRO A 869 9.61 20.40 -20.83
CA PRO A 869 8.30 19.81 -21.10
C PRO A 869 7.31 19.92 -19.94
N LEU A 870 7.78 20.10 -18.70
CA LEU A 870 6.91 20.44 -17.56
C LEU A 870 6.22 21.80 -17.72
N SER A 871 6.70 22.67 -18.60
CA SER A 871 5.99 23.89 -19.02
C SER A 871 5.21 23.73 -20.32
N ALA A 872 5.57 22.81 -21.23
CA ALA A 872 4.99 22.72 -22.58
C ALA A 872 3.96 21.59 -22.76
N LYS A 873 4.11 20.45 -22.07
CA LYS A 873 3.28 19.23 -22.19
C LYS A 873 3.24 18.47 -20.86
N SER A 874 2.74 19.12 -19.82
CA SER A 874 2.81 18.67 -18.41
C SER A 874 2.37 17.21 -18.18
N PHE A 875 1.32 16.75 -18.87
CA PHE A 875 0.76 15.42 -18.69
C PHE A 875 1.65 14.29 -19.26
N GLY A 876 2.19 14.48 -20.48
CA GLY A 876 2.91 13.42 -21.20
C GLY A 876 4.28 13.09 -20.59
N TYR A 877 5.10 14.13 -20.36
CA TYR A 877 6.40 13.95 -19.71
C TYR A 877 6.27 13.77 -18.19
N GLY A 878 5.25 14.38 -17.55
CA GLY A 878 4.96 14.16 -16.13
C GLY A 878 4.73 12.68 -15.82
N CYS A 879 3.86 12.00 -16.57
CA CYS A 879 3.64 10.56 -16.39
C CYS A 879 4.91 9.73 -16.63
N ASN A 880 5.58 9.87 -17.78
CA ASN A 880 6.75 9.05 -18.10
C ASN A 880 7.96 9.28 -17.17
N THR A 881 8.10 10.46 -16.54
CA THR A 881 9.18 10.72 -15.57
C THR A 881 8.81 10.36 -14.13
N MET A 882 7.55 10.52 -13.71
CA MET A 882 7.11 10.18 -12.36
C MET A 882 6.93 8.67 -12.15
N TRP A 883 6.26 7.98 -13.07
CA TRP A 883 5.99 6.54 -12.92
C TRP A 883 7.26 5.69 -13.07
N SER A 884 8.24 6.14 -13.87
CA SER A 884 9.56 5.49 -13.96
C SER A 884 10.42 5.76 -12.73
N SER A 885 10.44 6.99 -12.22
CA SER A 885 11.11 7.31 -10.95
C SER A 885 10.49 6.52 -9.79
N GLN A 886 9.17 6.40 -9.72
CA GLN A 886 8.51 5.53 -8.74
C GLN A 886 8.78 4.05 -8.99
N GLY A 887 8.88 3.60 -10.24
CA GLY A 887 9.29 2.23 -10.58
C GLY A 887 10.68 1.89 -10.02
N ASP A 888 11.71 2.65 -10.38
CA ASP A 888 13.07 2.47 -9.86
C ASP A 888 13.11 2.64 -8.33
N PHE A 889 12.42 3.64 -7.75
CA PHE A 889 12.44 3.89 -6.30
C PHE A 889 11.69 2.80 -5.50
N ILE A 890 10.60 2.23 -6.02
CA ILE A 890 9.89 1.08 -5.40
C ILE A 890 10.72 -0.20 -5.54
N LEU A 891 11.45 -0.37 -6.64
CA LEU A 891 12.38 -1.50 -6.82
C LEU A 891 13.61 -1.40 -5.90
N GLU A 892 14.14 -0.20 -5.64
CA GLU A 892 15.27 0.01 -4.72
C GLU A 892 14.88 0.12 -3.24
N THR A 893 13.62 0.46 -2.91
CA THR A 893 13.15 0.57 -1.52
C THR A 893 12.32 -0.61 -1.01
N LYS A 894 12.07 -1.65 -1.83
CA LYS A 894 11.52 -2.93 -1.35
C LYS A 894 12.44 -3.53 -0.26
N PRO A 895 12.02 -3.65 1.00
CA PRO A 895 12.75 -4.47 1.96
C PRO A 895 12.68 -5.93 1.50
N SER A 896 13.76 -6.69 1.69
CA SER A 896 13.76 -8.14 1.47
C SER A 896 13.06 -8.88 2.63
N GLY A 897 11.82 -8.51 2.90
CA GLY A 897 11.00 -9.03 3.99
C GLY A 897 9.52 -8.73 3.74
N GLU A 898 8.72 -9.78 3.66
CA GLU A 898 7.27 -9.67 3.48
C GLU A 898 6.63 -9.14 4.77
N LEU A 899 6.25 -7.86 4.78
CA LEU A 899 5.36 -7.31 5.80
C LEU A 899 3.94 -7.85 5.60
N SER A 900 3.77 -9.11 6.01
CA SER A 900 2.47 -9.68 6.34
C SER A 900 1.87 -8.89 7.50
N TYR A 901 0.90 -8.04 7.19
CA TYR A 901 -0.01 -7.53 8.20
C TYR A 901 -1.08 -8.61 8.48
N PRO A 902 -1.50 -8.78 9.76
CA PRO A 902 -2.45 -9.82 10.17
C PRO A 902 -3.89 -9.49 9.76
#